data_AF-A0A5N3QY34-F1
#
_entry.id   AF-A0A5N3QY34-F1
#
_cell.length_a   1.000
_cell.length_b   1.000
_cell.length_c   1.000
_cell.angle_alpha   90.00
_cell.angle_beta   90.00
_cell.angle_gamma   90.00
#
_symmetry.space_group_name_H-M   'P 1'
#
loop_
_entity.id
_entity.type
_entity.pdbx_description
1 polymer ?
#
loop_
_entity_poly.entity_id
_entity_poly.type
_entity_poly.pdbx_seq_one_letter_code
_entity_poly.pdbx_strand_id
1 'polypeptide(L)'
;MTINKSKISYIGANKPMFPQCSPVYTTQLDIINSVSKKVASDAYLVVRRSLGFENGWASSEQVTVKHLKVFTANLTKLVGQLGDDASRLISQGFQALFSDRDYWMKIEKCAETIFPRETSERSKAVSELSEAILYLVKSCKNNADLISPSSIRLPNREKARAYTLAPLYHVSTELVLECQSLLMRYVMASSKPELAIVKARGAVSGLVMAAKDNVIKDGLRKQGLRFIASDADKCLTSLSACATRSDRRALLVLLRECDPTILGPNRKDIPTTVKSIPVEYAGIRRNLKAVHFISPTMAQQAQDYLRSVSEECGKSQVGNSPKEIVSNFPILGRWIYQLQDQLDTGDRQLIYHKGALAFLENKGKLLRWLYEMSQSLKNRNTDMEKKLSIRSTLAGSSLQKSYIALTGVLSFLTGHRIKVERYYPYYLEFPHEGDPHDFRYFSIQYIYENYPALSQDLIKAKKKLLGSMKHDARADVSVYSFFRVLKPIFEFCDEVFTEQERKSLAKEGARALSSNQHRIMKKCLEQIQQRFKSGEIASETAHNYQRTLKEFTAMNGLTWVDSFPIDAGRARLVNKQKNTDDYYTLDEAAQLAYHIEHLLAKENLPRLHQLWLRVARIVLKTNWNLSPVLNLDVDDLFEVEFAGKRTYLVRLFKPRALYATQWNHFDAHVEELLVDDIKVGKEVVAVVRDLQFIMNNLSADIRFSLSDTHPFKKSLMIFNDGLHSNGRAKRLTEGSFKKGINELLSESNCPIVFTPTKIRKGGLNFIYRQVSKELRKYNAVSNHTWEVFKKNYFRYDEKASEEALSYAISIMGDYFHGRPIIDKIKIVTEKDKYWQQVPNGLCASLGNDLHSHAYEKAHHALFKALDIEGSGRCADFNACLWCEHYRGIADAEHAYRVMSYRDFVIADMEASIGESLNTGLQKEYVRLLRQRVDEVLADMEVINPGCCQLAEAFLKEHGIHPDWGLYSTTSVMR
;
A
#
# COMPACT_ATOMS: atom_id res chain seq x y z
N MET A 1 93.23 -43.74 28.99
CA MET A 1 94.02 -44.87 28.47
C MET A 1 93.36 -45.37 27.20
N THR A 2 94.18 -45.46 26.16
CA THR A 2 93.95 -45.92 24.79
C THR A 2 93.51 -47.38 24.71
N ILE A 3 93.06 -47.82 23.51
CA ILE A 3 92.84 -49.20 22.98
C ILE A 3 91.34 -49.55 22.87
N ASN A 4 90.73 -49.97 21.74
CA ASN A 4 91.23 -50.28 20.40
C ASN A 4 90.14 -50.10 19.32
N LYS A 5 90.62 -49.88 18.09
CA LYS A 5 89.87 -49.80 16.83
C LYS A 5 89.41 -51.19 16.37
N SER A 6 88.13 -51.35 16.02
CA SER A 6 87.69 -52.39 15.08
C SER A 6 87.44 -51.75 13.71
N LYS A 7 88.27 -52.14 12.74
CA LYS A 7 88.14 -51.87 11.31
C LYS A 7 86.70 -52.11 10.83
N ILE A 8 86.08 -51.10 10.22
CA ILE A 8 85.02 -51.32 9.23
C ILE A 8 85.66 -51.15 7.86
N SER A 9 85.64 -52.24 7.11
CA SER A 9 86.13 -52.40 5.75
C SER A 9 85.45 -51.42 4.80
N TYR A 10 86.26 -50.58 4.15
CA TYR A 10 85.97 -50.09 2.81
C TYR A 10 86.01 -51.28 1.85
N ILE A 11 84.89 -51.57 1.18
CA ILE A 11 84.76 -52.00 -0.23
C ILE A 11 83.26 -51.99 -0.55
N GLY A 12 82.90 -51.22 -1.56
CA GLY A 12 81.56 -51.13 -2.11
C GLY A 12 81.50 -50.00 -3.13
N ALA A 13 82.04 -50.27 -4.32
CA ALA A 13 82.06 -49.36 -5.47
C ALA A 13 80.70 -48.66 -5.65
N ASN A 14 80.74 -47.34 -5.84
CA ASN A 14 79.61 -46.48 -6.18
C ASN A 14 78.83 -47.06 -7.37
N LYS A 15 77.78 -47.84 -7.10
CA LYS A 15 76.71 -48.05 -8.06
C LYS A 15 76.07 -46.66 -8.27
N PRO A 16 75.96 -46.14 -9.50
CA PRO A 16 75.18 -44.94 -9.72
C PRO A 16 73.79 -45.20 -9.17
N MET A 17 73.36 -44.38 -8.21
CA MET A 17 72.08 -44.57 -7.52
C MET A 17 70.90 -44.46 -8.50
N PHE A 18 71.13 -43.79 -9.64
CA PHE A 18 70.22 -43.63 -10.76
C PHE A 18 70.94 -43.95 -12.10
N PRO A 19 71.07 -45.23 -12.49
CA PRO A 19 71.70 -45.58 -13.77
C PRO A 19 70.86 -45.09 -14.96
N GLN A 20 71.49 -44.83 -16.11
CA GLN A 20 70.84 -44.49 -17.39
C GLN A 20 70.09 -43.14 -17.43
N CYS A 21 70.56 -42.13 -16.69
CA CYS A 21 69.98 -40.78 -16.71
C CYS A 21 70.91 -39.76 -17.38
N SER A 22 70.34 -38.77 -18.06
CA SER A 22 71.10 -37.58 -18.48
C SER A 22 71.63 -36.82 -17.24
N PRO A 23 72.70 -36.01 -17.36
CA PRO A 23 73.26 -35.24 -16.24
C PRO A 23 72.22 -34.33 -15.55
N VAL A 24 71.24 -33.83 -16.32
CA VAL A 24 70.17 -32.98 -15.84
C VAL A 24 69.24 -33.74 -14.89
N TYR A 25 68.85 -34.98 -15.20
CA TYR A 25 68.02 -35.79 -14.31
C TYR A 25 68.75 -36.19 -13.04
N THR A 26 70.01 -36.61 -13.18
CA THR A 26 70.86 -37.04 -12.05
C THR A 26 70.96 -35.93 -11.01
N THR A 27 71.22 -34.70 -11.45
CA THR A 27 71.30 -33.52 -10.57
C THR A 27 70.01 -33.29 -9.78
N GLN A 28 68.84 -33.39 -10.43
CA GLN A 28 67.57 -33.15 -9.74
C GLN A 28 67.21 -34.31 -8.79
N LEU A 29 67.46 -35.55 -9.19
CA LEU A 29 67.17 -36.73 -8.37
C LEU A 29 68.07 -36.81 -7.12
N ASP A 30 69.33 -36.38 -7.21
CA ASP A 30 70.24 -36.29 -6.06
C ASP A 30 69.76 -35.26 -5.04
N ILE A 31 69.25 -34.11 -5.50
CA ILE A 31 68.64 -33.09 -4.62
C ILE A 31 67.39 -33.67 -3.95
N ILE A 32 66.49 -34.33 -4.70
CA ILE A 32 65.31 -34.97 -4.10
C ILE A 32 65.74 -36.04 -3.08
N ASN A 33 66.77 -36.83 -3.40
CA ASN A 33 67.28 -37.91 -2.55
C ASN A 33 67.86 -37.41 -1.23
N SER A 34 68.45 -36.21 -1.23
CA SER A 34 68.94 -35.56 0.00
C SER A 34 67.80 -35.23 0.98
N VAL A 35 66.56 -35.11 0.49
CA VAL A 35 65.36 -34.84 1.30
C VAL A 35 64.56 -36.12 1.59
N SER A 36 64.34 -36.98 0.59
CA SER A 36 63.67 -38.28 0.76
C SER A 36 64.12 -39.29 -0.30
N LYS A 37 64.68 -40.40 0.17
CA LYS A 37 65.01 -41.57 -0.66
C LYS A 37 63.79 -42.13 -1.39
N LYS A 38 62.62 -42.14 -0.73
CA LYS A 38 61.40 -42.72 -1.30
C LYS A 38 60.82 -41.82 -2.40
N VAL A 39 60.75 -40.50 -2.18
CA VAL A 39 60.33 -39.54 -3.21
C VAL A 39 61.29 -39.57 -4.40
N ALA A 40 62.61 -39.71 -4.16
CA ALA A 40 63.59 -39.82 -5.22
C ALA A 40 63.43 -41.10 -6.05
N SER A 41 63.13 -42.24 -5.39
CA SER A 41 62.79 -43.49 -6.07
C SER A 41 61.54 -43.36 -6.94
N ASP A 42 60.49 -42.70 -6.43
CA ASP A 42 59.24 -42.51 -7.17
C ASP A 42 59.42 -41.53 -8.35
N ALA A 43 60.25 -40.49 -8.19
CA ALA A 43 60.62 -39.57 -9.24
C ALA A 43 61.51 -40.24 -10.31
N TYR A 44 62.42 -41.14 -9.91
CA TYR A 44 63.25 -41.90 -10.84
C TYR A 44 62.42 -42.82 -11.74
N LEU A 45 61.36 -43.45 -11.20
CA LEU A 45 60.38 -44.21 -11.98
C LEU A 45 59.74 -43.37 -13.09
N VAL A 46 59.37 -42.12 -12.79
CA VAL A 46 58.84 -41.16 -13.78
C VAL A 46 59.87 -40.85 -14.87
N VAL A 47 61.14 -40.64 -14.49
CA VAL A 47 62.23 -40.41 -15.43
C VAL A 47 62.43 -41.60 -16.36
N ARG A 48 62.49 -42.83 -15.83
CA ARG A 48 62.62 -44.06 -16.64
C ARG A 48 61.48 -44.22 -17.64
N ARG A 49 60.24 -43.91 -17.24
CA ARG A 49 59.08 -43.91 -18.15
C ARG A 49 59.21 -42.87 -19.26
N SER A 50 59.68 -41.66 -18.95
CA SER A 50 59.86 -40.60 -19.95
C SER A 50 60.96 -40.87 -20.97
N LEU A 51 61.96 -41.68 -20.60
CA LEU A 51 63.06 -42.11 -21.46
C LEU A 51 62.74 -43.41 -22.22
N GLY A 52 61.55 -44.01 -22.01
CA GLY A 52 61.15 -45.26 -22.65
C GLY A 52 61.79 -46.52 -22.04
N PHE A 53 62.49 -46.41 -20.91
CA PHE A 53 63.11 -47.55 -20.22
C PHE A 53 62.12 -48.37 -19.37
N GLU A 54 60.93 -47.83 -19.10
CA GLU A 54 59.84 -48.51 -18.43
C GLU A 54 58.50 -48.19 -19.10
N ASN A 55 57.61 -49.18 -19.15
CA ASN A 55 56.25 -49.00 -19.65
C ASN A 55 55.44 -48.10 -18.68
N GLY A 56 54.72 -47.13 -19.25
CA GLY A 56 53.77 -46.31 -18.50
C GLY A 56 53.61 -44.91 -19.08
N TRP A 57 52.68 -44.15 -18.50
CA TRP A 57 52.40 -42.78 -18.91
C TRP A 57 53.48 -41.83 -18.37
N ALA A 58 54.22 -41.20 -19.28
CA ALA A 58 55.03 -40.03 -19.05
C ALA A 58 55.00 -39.17 -20.32
N SER A 59 55.18 -37.86 -20.18
CA SER A 59 55.34 -36.98 -21.35
C SER A 59 56.78 -37.03 -21.88
N SER A 60 57.08 -36.25 -22.92
CA SER A 60 58.43 -36.16 -23.46
C SER A 60 59.45 -35.76 -22.39
N GLU A 61 60.72 -36.13 -22.63
CA GLU A 61 61.84 -35.83 -21.74
C GLU A 61 61.87 -34.35 -21.30
N GLN A 62 61.64 -33.42 -22.24
CA GLN A 62 61.62 -31.98 -21.96
C GLN A 62 60.54 -31.58 -20.94
N VAL A 63 59.34 -32.16 -21.01
CA VAL A 63 58.23 -31.89 -20.10
C VAL A 63 58.53 -32.46 -18.71
N THR A 64 59.08 -33.67 -18.64
CA THR A 64 59.49 -34.30 -17.38
C THR A 64 60.57 -33.48 -16.68
N VAL A 65 61.61 -33.06 -17.40
CA VAL A 65 62.68 -32.19 -16.86
C VAL A 65 62.10 -30.89 -16.30
N LYS A 66 61.16 -30.26 -17.01
CA LYS A 66 60.50 -29.02 -16.55
C LYS A 66 59.82 -29.23 -15.18
N HIS A 67 58.95 -30.23 -15.06
CA HIS A 67 58.22 -30.47 -13.81
C HIS A 67 59.15 -30.94 -12.68
N LEU A 68 60.16 -31.75 -13.00
CA LEU A 68 61.14 -32.22 -12.02
C LEU A 68 61.95 -31.05 -11.44
N LYS A 69 62.38 -30.09 -12.28
CA LYS A 69 63.07 -28.87 -11.83
C LYS A 69 62.21 -28.03 -10.89
N VAL A 70 60.94 -27.79 -11.25
CA VAL A 70 60.00 -27.02 -10.43
C VAL A 70 59.76 -27.70 -9.08
N PHE A 71 59.54 -29.03 -9.08
CA PHE A 71 59.33 -29.79 -7.85
C PHE A 71 60.58 -29.77 -6.96
N THR A 72 61.75 -30.05 -7.52
CA THR A 72 63.03 -30.12 -6.81
C THR A 72 63.38 -28.78 -6.16
N ALA A 73 63.24 -27.67 -6.88
CA ALA A 73 63.53 -26.33 -6.38
C ALA A 73 62.66 -25.92 -5.18
N ASN A 74 61.54 -26.61 -4.93
CA ASN A 74 60.58 -26.25 -3.90
C ASN A 74 60.30 -27.36 -2.88
N LEU A 75 60.92 -28.53 -3.03
CA LEU A 75 60.68 -29.69 -2.17
C LEU A 75 61.01 -29.38 -0.70
N THR A 76 62.15 -28.71 -0.43
CA THR A 76 62.53 -28.34 0.95
C THR A 76 61.54 -27.36 1.58
N LYS A 77 61.03 -26.40 0.80
CA LYS A 77 60.00 -25.45 1.27
C LYS A 77 58.68 -26.17 1.54
N LEU A 78 58.32 -27.13 0.69
CA LEU A 78 57.11 -27.95 0.86
C LEU A 78 57.18 -28.80 2.12
N VAL A 79 58.32 -29.47 2.35
CA VAL A 79 58.56 -30.24 3.58
C VAL A 79 58.52 -29.34 4.81
N GLY A 80 59.15 -28.16 4.77
CA GLY A 80 59.10 -27.20 5.86
C GLY A 80 57.69 -26.69 6.18
N GLN A 81 56.87 -26.44 5.17
CA GLN A 81 55.47 -26.00 5.31
C GLN A 81 54.54 -27.11 5.84
N LEU A 82 54.84 -28.38 5.54
CA LEU A 82 54.07 -29.51 6.04
C LEU A 82 54.35 -29.80 7.54
N GLY A 83 55.51 -29.41 8.07
CA GLY A 83 55.86 -29.68 9.47
C GLY A 83 55.83 -31.18 9.79
N ASP A 84 55.13 -31.57 10.86
CA ASP A 84 55.03 -32.97 11.31
C ASP A 84 54.40 -33.91 10.26
N ASP A 85 53.52 -33.37 9.41
CA ASP A 85 52.88 -34.09 8.32
C ASP A 85 53.88 -34.48 7.20
N ALA A 86 55.08 -33.89 7.16
CA ALA A 86 56.08 -34.18 6.13
C ALA A 86 56.65 -35.60 6.23
N SER A 87 56.67 -36.19 7.43
CA SER A 87 57.15 -37.56 7.69
C SER A 87 56.52 -38.58 6.74
N ARG A 88 55.21 -38.43 6.48
CA ARG A 88 54.42 -39.32 5.62
C ARG A 88 54.84 -39.24 4.14
N LEU A 89 55.08 -38.04 3.62
CA LEU A 89 55.63 -37.83 2.27
C LEU A 89 57.06 -38.39 2.17
N ILE A 90 57.88 -38.17 3.20
CA ILE A 90 59.27 -38.63 3.22
C ILE A 90 59.36 -40.15 3.26
N SER A 91 58.50 -40.84 4.02
CA SER A 91 58.56 -42.30 4.19
C SER A 91 57.79 -43.07 3.11
N GLN A 92 56.66 -42.55 2.63
CA GLN A 92 55.78 -43.25 1.68
C GLN A 92 55.91 -42.72 0.24
N GLY A 93 56.54 -41.56 0.02
CA GLY A 93 56.68 -40.95 -1.30
C GLY A 93 55.35 -40.51 -1.90
N PHE A 94 55.21 -40.60 -3.23
CA PHE A 94 53.96 -40.24 -3.91
C PHE A 94 52.79 -41.17 -3.55
N GLN A 95 53.07 -42.34 -2.95
CA GLN A 95 52.03 -43.25 -2.46
C GLN A 95 51.13 -42.60 -1.41
N ALA A 96 51.65 -41.71 -0.56
CA ALA A 96 50.87 -41.02 0.46
C ALA A 96 49.71 -40.21 -0.14
N LEU A 97 49.89 -39.66 -1.35
CA LEU A 97 48.87 -38.86 -2.04
C LEU A 97 47.77 -39.73 -2.64
N PHE A 98 48.04 -41.00 -2.92
CA PHE A 98 47.03 -41.93 -3.44
C PHE A 98 46.15 -42.51 -2.35
N SER A 99 46.74 -42.75 -1.17
CA SER A 99 46.08 -43.44 -0.07
C SER A 99 45.22 -42.51 0.78
N ASP A 100 45.43 -41.20 0.72
CA ASP A 100 44.74 -40.24 1.57
C ASP A 100 44.48 -38.92 0.82
N ARG A 101 43.19 -38.67 0.54
CA ARG A 101 42.73 -37.47 -0.17
C ARG A 101 42.99 -36.19 0.63
N ASP A 102 42.76 -36.22 1.94
CA ASP A 102 42.88 -35.05 2.79
C ASP A 102 44.36 -34.67 2.95
N TYR A 103 45.23 -35.66 3.01
CA TYR A 103 46.68 -35.45 2.96
C TYR A 103 47.12 -34.81 1.65
N TRP A 104 46.59 -35.25 0.51
CA TRP A 104 46.88 -34.59 -0.78
C TRP A 104 46.35 -33.15 -0.81
N MET A 105 45.17 -32.87 -0.24
CA MET A 105 44.68 -31.49 -0.12
C MET A 105 45.60 -30.60 0.73
N LYS A 106 46.18 -31.13 1.81
CA LYS A 106 47.21 -30.40 2.59
C LYS A 106 48.44 -30.08 1.74
N ILE A 107 48.92 -31.02 0.94
CA ILE A 107 50.05 -30.80 0.02
C ILE A 107 49.72 -29.74 -1.02
N GLU A 108 48.54 -29.78 -1.63
CA GLU A 108 48.10 -28.73 -2.58
C GLU A 108 48.04 -27.36 -1.90
N LYS A 109 47.49 -27.27 -0.68
CA LYS A 109 47.44 -26.02 0.09
C LYS A 109 48.84 -25.44 0.32
N CYS A 110 49.78 -26.26 0.78
CA CYS A 110 51.17 -25.85 0.96
C CYS A 110 51.81 -25.40 -0.36
N ALA A 111 51.57 -26.15 -1.44
CA ALA A 111 52.11 -25.84 -2.76
C ALA A 111 51.62 -24.46 -3.28
N GLU A 112 50.33 -24.15 -3.13
CA GLU A 112 49.78 -22.85 -3.51
C GLU A 112 50.33 -21.70 -2.63
N THR A 113 50.65 -21.94 -1.35
CA THR A 113 51.26 -20.91 -0.48
C THR A 113 52.73 -20.62 -0.78
N ILE A 114 53.48 -21.61 -1.30
CA ILE A 114 54.92 -21.49 -1.61
C ILE A 114 55.16 -20.69 -2.90
N PHE A 115 54.22 -20.75 -3.84
CA PHE A 115 54.20 -19.96 -5.06
C PHE A 115 53.02 -18.97 -5.06
N PRO A 116 53.09 -17.88 -4.28
CA PRO A 116 52.08 -16.84 -4.37
C PRO A 116 52.12 -16.19 -5.76
N ARG A 117 50.97 -16.11 -6.44
CA ARG A 117 50.87 -15.48 -7.77
C ARG A 117 51.28 -14.00 -7.71
N GLU A 118 52.23 -13.60 -8.55
CA GLU A 118 52.36 -12.20 -8.95
C GLU A 118 51.19 -11.82 -9.87
N THR A 119 50.64 -10.63 -9.63
CA THR A 119 49.30 -10.20 -10.08
C THR A 119 49.11 -9.94 -11.58
N SER A 120 50.10 -10.20 -12.44
CA SER A 120 50.08 -9.78 -13.85
C SER A 120 49.73 -10.89 -14.86
N GLU A 121 49.93 -12.18 -14.55
CA GLU A 121 49.65 -13.26 -15.52
C GLU A 121 48.32 -13.98 -15.23
N ARG A 122 47.24 -13.51 -15.86
CA ARG A 122 45.87 -14.07 -15.77
C ARG A 122 45.70 -15.50 -16.34
N SER A 123 46.75 -16.20 -16.77
CA SER A 123 46.61 -17.38 -17.65
C SER A 123 46.77 -18.75 -16.97
N LYS A 124 47.50 -18.89 -15.85
CA LYS A 124 47.72 -20.20 -15.21
C LYS A 124 46.78 -20.41 -14.01
N ALA A 125 45.88 -21.37 -14.12
CA ALA A 125 44.83 -21.65 -13.14
C ALA A 125 45.31 -22.35 -11.85
N VAL A 126 46.54 -22.88 -11.82
CA VAL A 126 47.17 -23.64 -10.72
C VAL A 126 48.61 -23.14 -10.52
N SER A 127 49.21 -23.24 -9.32
CA SER A 127 50.64 -22.97 -9.14
C SER A 127 51.50 -23.97 -9.94
N GLU A 128 52.69 -23.55 -10.37
CA GLU A 128 53.58 -24.44 -11.14
C GLU A 128 54.01 -25.67 -10.32
N LEU A 129 54.09 -25.53 -9.00
CA LEU A 129 54.40 -26.62 -8.08
C LEU A 129 53.27 -27.64 -7.99
N SER A 130 52.02 -27.20 -7.83
CA SER A 130 50.86 -28.11 -7.84
C SER A 130 50.72 -28.82 -9.19
N GLU A 131 51.02 -28.14 -10.31
CA GLU A 131 51.05 -28.75 -11.65
C GLU A 131 52.16 -29.82 -11.76
N ALA A 132 53.36 -29.51 -11.26
CA ALA A 132 54.48 -30.45 -11.23
C ALA A 132 54.20 -31.68 -10.34
N ILE A 133 53.61 -31.48 -9.15
CA ILE A 133 53.21 -32.59 -8.28
C ILE A 133 52.19 -33.48 -8.98
N LEU A 134 51.13 -32.91 -9.57
CA LEU A 134 50.12 -33.70 -10.29
C LEU A 134 50.74 -34.48 -11.46
N TYR A 135 51.66 -33.86 -12.22
CA TYR A 135 52.37 -34.53 -13.31
C TYR A 135 53.18 -35.74 -12.82
N LEU A 136 54.02 -35.54 -11.79
CA LEU A 136 54.87 -36.59 -11.24
C LEU A 136 54.04 -37.73 -10.65
N VAL A 137 52.96 -37.39 -9.94
CA VAL A 137 52.03 -38.34 -9.31
C VAL A 137 51.25 -39.14 -10.36
N LYS A 138 50.75 -38.50 -11.43
CA LYS A 138 50.14 -39.18 -12.60
C LYS A 138 51.09 -40.18 -13.23
N SER A 139 52.32 -39.74 -13.49
CA SER A 139 53.31 -40.57 -14.15
C SER A 139 53.77 -41.70 -13.25
N CYS A 140 53.96 -41.47 -11.95
CA CYS A 140 54.31 -42.50 -10.97
C CYS A 140 53.20 -43.55 -10.82
N LYS A 141 51.92 -43.14 -10.78
CA LYS A 141 50.77 -44.08 -10.73
C LYS A 141 50.50 -44.79 -12.04
N ASN A 142 51.14 -44.36 -13.14
CA ASN A 142 50.76 -44.77 -14.49
C ASN A 142 49.28 -44.51 -14.78
N ASN A 143 48.78 -43.33 -14.41
CA ASN A 143 47.38 -42.95 -14.61
C ASN A 143 47.29 -41.50 -15.12
N ALA A 144 47.20 -41.36 -16.44
CA ALA A 144 47.06 -40.06 -17.13
C ALA A 144 45.79 -39.29 -16.71
N ASP A 145 44.76 -40.05 -16.33
CA ASP A 145 43.41 -39.59 -16.00
C ASP A 145 43.24 -39.14 -14.55
N LEU A 146 44.27 -39.32 -13.72
CA LEU A 146 44.25 -38.90 -12.32
C LEU A 146 44.04 -37.37 -12.23
N ILE A 147 43.17 -36.92 -11.35
CA ILE A 147 42.94 -35.50 -11.10
C ILE A 147 43.32 -35.16 -9.66
N SER A 148 43.71 -33.92 -9.43
CA SER A 148 43.99 -33.47 -8.07
C SER A 148 42.70 -33.26 -7.27
N PRO A 149 42.74 -33.28 -5.92
CA PRO A 149 41.55 -33.14 -5.08
C PRO A 149 40.77 -31.84 -5.33
N SER A 150 41.47 -30.75 -5.60
CA SER A 150 40.90 -29.45 -5.94
C SER A 150 40.31 -29.37 -7.36
N SER A 151 40.45 -30.41 -8.17
CA SER A 151 40.01 -30.41 -9.57
C SER A 151 38.64 -31.07 -9.77
N ILE A 152 37.92 -30.60 -10.78
CA ILE A 152 36.62 -31.12 -11.24
C ILE A 152 36.79 -31.72 -12.63
N ARG A 153 36.29 -32.95 -12.80
CA ARG A 153 36.19 -33.64 -14.09
C ARG A 153 34.71 -33.82 -14.48
N LEU A 154 34.39 -33.56 -15.74
CA LEU A 154 33.05 -33.81 -16.28
C LEU A 154 32.90 -35.30 -16.67
N PRO A 155 31.75 -35.93 -16.40
CA PRO A 155 31.54 -37.38 -16.59
C PRO A 155 31.57 -37.87 -18.04
N ASN A 156 31.39 -37.02 -19.05
CA ASN A 156 31.16 -37.44 -20.45
C ASN A 156 32.30 -37.11 -21.44
N ARG A 157 33.55 -36.99 -20.98
CA ARG A 157 34.70 -36.77 -21.89
C ARG A 157 35.82 -37.78 -21.66
N GLU A 158 36.18 -38.47 -22.74
CA GLU A 158 37.40 -39.29 -22.86
C GLU A 158 38.68 -38.44 -22.83
N LYS A 159 38.60 -37.13 -23.17
CA LYS A 159 39.67 -36.14 -23.00
C LYS A 159 39.13 -34.85 -22.37
N ALA A 160 38.89 -34.86 -21.05
CA ALA A 160 38.31 -33.72 -20.33
C ALA A 160 39.38 -32.75 -19.83
N ARG A 161 39.25 -31.45 -20.14
CA ARG A 161 39.99 -30.38 -19.43
C ARG A 161 39.49 -30.36 -17.98
N ALA A 162 40.37 -30.64 -17.02
CA ALA A 162 40.05 -30.52 -15.60
C ALA A 162 39.94 -29.03 -15.22
N TYR A 163 38.94 -28.69 -14.42
CA TYR A 163 38.77 -27.35 -13.87
C TYR A 163 39.21 -27.32 -12.42
N THR A 164 40.17 -26.47 -12.07
CA THR A 164 40.77 -26.44 -10.73
C THR A 164 40.18 -25.35 -9.84
N LEU A 165 40.11 -25.67 -8.54
CA LEU A 165 39.72 -24.78 -7.46
C LEU A 165 40.90 -24.40 -6.55
N ALA A 166 42.12 -24.85 -6.89
CA ALA A 166 43.32 -24.66 -6.08
C ALA A 166 43.54 -23.23 -5.56
N PRO A 167 43.25 -22.14 -6.31
CA PRO A 167 43.40 -20.78 -5.80
C PRO A 167 42.62 -20.47 -4.52
N LEU A 168 41.56 -21.22 -4.22
CA LEU A 168 40.77 -21.05 -2.99
C LEU A 168 41.50 -21.53 -1.73
N TYR A 169 42.59 -22.29 -1.84
CA TYR A 169 43.42 -22.69 -0.69
C TYR A 169 44.03 -21.49 0.06
N HIS A 170 44.18 -20.33 -0.59
CA HIS A 170 44.57 -19.07 0.09
C HIS A 170 43.52 -18.55 1.08
N VAL A 171 42.27 -18.99 0.94
CA VAL A 171 41.17 -18.68 1.84
C VAL A 171 41.04 -19.80 2.88
N SER A 172 40.60 -20.99 2.46
CA SER A 172 40.48 -22.20 3.30
C SER A 172 40.30 -23.48 2.47
N THR A 173 40.59 -24.63 3.09
CA THR A 173 40.40 -25.96 2.48
C THR A 173 38.91 -26.31 2.38
N GLU A 174 38.13 -25.90 3.38
CA GLU A 174 36.70 -26.13 3.48
C GLU A 174 35.96 -25.44 2.33
N LEU A 175 36.40 -24.23 1.95
CA LEU A 175 35.81 -23.49 0.84
C LEU A 175 36.02 -24.19 -0.51
N VAL A 176 37.17 -24.85 -0.71
CA VAL A 176 37.44 -25.66 -1.91
C VAL A 176 36.39 -26.76 -2.04
N LEU A 177 36.12 -27.50 -0.96
CA LEU A 177 35.14 -28.59 -0.93
C LEU A 177 33.71 -28.08 -1.12
N GLU A 178 33.35 -26.98 -0.46
CA GLU A 178 32.05 -26.33 -0.62
C GLU A 178 31.81 -25.94 -2.09
N CYS A 179 32.77 -25.22 -2.68
CA CYS A 179 32.70 -24.76 -4.07
C CYS A 179 32.68 -25.93 -5.05
N GLN A 180 33.43 -27.00 -4.77
CA GLN A 180 33.42 -28.22 -5.60
C GLN A 180 32.03 -28.85 -5.64
N SER A 181 31.41 -29.01 -4.48
CA SER A 181 30.07 -29.58 -4.35
C SER A 181 29.02 -28.75 -5.08
N LEU A 182 29.04 -27.42 -4.89
CA LEU A 182 28.07 -26.52 -5.51
C LEU A 182 28.24 -26.42 -7.04
N LEU A 183 29.48 -26.35 -7.53
CA LEU A 183 29.74 -26.34 -8.97
C LEU A 183 29.29 -27.65 -9.62
N MET A 184 29.58 -28.79 -9.00
CA MET A 184 29.12 -30.08 -9.51
C MET A 184 27.60 -30.19 -9.52
N ARG A 185 26.92 -29.69 -8.47
CA ARG A 185 25.45 -29.62 -8.44
C ARG A 185 24.91 -28.82 -9.63
N TYR A 186 25.44 -27.62 -9.89
CA TYR A 186 25.03 -26.78 -11.02
C TYR A 186 25.27 -27.46 -12.36
N VAL A 187 26.45 -28.05 -12.54
CA VAL A 187 26.88 -28.67 -13.79
C VAL A 187 26.07 -29.93 -14.10
N MET A 188 25.82 -30.77 -13.10
CA MET A 188 25.02 -31.99 -13.25
C MET A 188 23.54 -31.69 -13.53
N ALA A 189 23.03 -30.54 -13.07
CA ALA A 189 21.65 -30.12 -13.33
C ALA A 189 21.43 -29.53 -14.74
N SER A 190 22.48 -29.36 -15.55
CA SER A 190 22.38 -28.81 -16.90
C SER A 190 22.27 -29.91 -17.97
N SER A 191 21.44 -29.67 -18.98
CA SER A 191 21.41 -30.52 -20.18
C SER A 191 22.72 -30.46 -21.00
N LYS A 192 23.53 -29.41 -20.78
CA LYS A 192 24.84 -29.21 -21.42
C LYS A 192 25.90 -28.91 -20.34
N PRO A 193 26.36 -29.93 -19.58
CA PRO A 193 27.33 -29.76 -18.49
C PRO A 193 28.59 -28.96 -18.89
N GLU A 194 29.04 -29.12 -20.14
CA GLU A 194 30.21 -28.41 -20.66
C GLU A 194 30.03 -26.88 -20.71
N LEU A 195 28.85 -26.42 -21.14
CA LEU A 195 28.56 -24.99 -21.17
C LEU A 195 28.31 -24.44 -19.76
N ALA A 196 27.79 -25.27 -18.86
CA ALA A 196 27.57 -24.90 -17.46
C ALA A 196 28.91 -24.65 -16.75
N ILE A 197 29.89 -25.56 -16.87
CA ILE A 197 31.20 -25.34 -16.22
C ILE A 197 31.92 -24.12 -16.79
N VAL A 198 31.83 -23.87 -18.10
CA VAL A 198 32.42 -22.67 -18.73
C VAL A 198 31.78 -21.38 -18.23
N LYS A 199 30.50 -21.39 -17.87
CA LYS A 199 29.81 -20.24 -17.27
C LYS A 199 30.18 -20.01 -15.82
N ALA A 200 30.45 -21.07 -15.06
CA ALA A 200 30.72 -21.00 -13.63
C ALA A 200 32.22 -20.92 -13.28
N ARG A 201 33.13 -21.22 -14.21
CA ARG A 201 34.58 -21.23 -13.98
C ARG A 201 35.20 -19.89 -13.56
N GLY A 202 34.53 -18.77 -13.81
CA GLY A 202 35.01 -17.46 -13.34
C GLY A 202 34.79 -17.25 -11.83
N ALA A 203 34.03 -18.12 -11.17
CA ALA A 203 33.63 -17.95 -9.77
C ALA A 203 34.83 -17.99 -8.83
N VAL A 204 35.81 -18.87 -9.09
CA VAL A 204 37.05 -18.98 -8.28
C VAL A 204 37.84 -17.68 -8.34
N SER A 205 38.02 -17.12 -9.54
CA SER A 205 38.66 -15.81 -9.72
C SER A 205 37.92 -14.71 -8.96
N GLY A 206 36.58 -14.69 -9.07
CA GLY A 206 35.73 -13.75 -8.35
C GLY A 206 35.87 -13.85 -6.83
N LEU A 207 35.89 -15.05 -6.26
CA LEU A 207 36.06 -15.29 -4.82
C LEU A 207 37.44 -14.88 -4.32
N VAL A 208 38.50 -15.21 -5.06
CA VAL A 208 39.87 -14.80 -4.70
C VAL A 208 39.99 -13.29 -4.68
N MET A 209 39.36 -12.59 -5.64
CA MET A 209 39.32 -11.13 -5.65
C MET A 209 38.49 -10.55 -4.50
N ALA A 210 37.33 -11.13 -4.19
CA ALA A 210 36.51 -10.73 -3.04
C ALA A 210 37.24 -10.93 -1.70
N ALA A 211 38.01 -12.01 -1.57
CA ALA A 211 38.80 -12.33 -0.38
C ALA A 211 40.07 -11.46 -0.20
N LYS A 212 40.28 -10.44 -1.05
CA LYS A 212 41.26 -9.37 -0.76
C LYS A 212 40.79 -8.45 0.36
N ASP A 213 39.47 -8.35 0.55
CA ASP A 213 38.88 -7.71 1.71
C ASP A 213 39.00 -8.64 2.92
N ASN A 214 39.60 -8.16 4.01
CA ASN A 214 39.87 -8.97 5.21
C ASN A 214 38.58 -9.45 5.89
N VAL A 215 37.51 -8.64 5.88
CA VAL A 215 36.22 -9.00 6.47
C VAL A 215 35.57 -10.13 5.67
N ILE A 216 35.59 -10.03 4.33
CA ILE A 216 35.09 -11.09 3.45
C ILE A 216 35.93 -12.36 3.59
N LYS A 217 37.26 -12.24 3.66
CA LYS A 217 38.18 -13.38 3.81
C LYS A 217 37.94 -14.14 5.11
N ASP A 218 37.83 -13.44 6.24
CA ASP A 218 37.59 -14.06 7.54
C ASP A 218 36.18 -14.64 7.65
N GLY A 219 35.19 -13.98 7.04
CA GLY A 219 33.84 -14.50 6.91
C GLY A 219 33.77 -15.79 6.10
N LEU A 220 34.44 -15.85 4.94
CA LEU A 220 34.54 -17.05 4.11
C LEU A 220 35.22 -18.21 4.85
N ARG A 221 36.25 -17.92 5.66
CA ARG A 221 36.93 -18.93 6.49
C ARG A 221 36.00 -19.53 7.55
N LYS A 222 35.18 -18.71 8.19
CA LYS A 222 34.32 -19.13 9.31
C LYS A 222 32.99 -19.74 8.87
N GLN A 223 32.38 -19.20 7.82
CA GLN A 223 31.00 -19.53 7.43
C GLN A 223 30.86 -19.91 5.95
N GLY A 224 31.95 -19.95 5.18
CA GLY A 224 31.91 -20.29 3.75
C GLY A 224 31.18 -19.25 2.92
N LEU A 225 30.61 -19.70 1.79
CA LEU A 225 29.84 -18.82 0.88
C LEU A 225 28.58 -18.24 1.53
N ARG A 226 28.06 -18.89 2.59
CA ARG A 226 26.91 -18.38 3.35
C ARG A 226 27.17 -17.02 3.98
N PHE A 227 28.43 -16.69 4.30
CA PHE A 227 28.78 -15.36 4.79
C PHE A 227 28.41 -14.27 3.79
N ILE A 228 28.80 -14.47 2.52
CA ILE A 228 28.50 -13.54 1.43
C ILE A 228 27.00 -13.56 1.13
N ALA A 229 26.37 -14.73 1.21
CA ALA A 229 24.94 -14.91 0.97
C ALA A 229 24.02 -14.22 1.99
N SER A 230 24.46 -14.15 3.24
CA SER A 230 23.64 -13.71 4.37
C SER A 230 23.17 -12.25 4.27
N ASP A 231 23.89 -11.42 3.52
CA ASP A 231 23.76 -9.97 3.56
C ASP A 231 23.94 -9.34 2.17
N ALA A 232 23.06 -8.41 1.82
CA ALA A 232 23.04 -7.79 0.50
C ALA A 232 24.27 -6.92 0.23
N ASP A 233 24.79 -6.22 1.24
CA ASP A 233 25.98 -5.38 1.12
C ASP A 233 27.25 -6.21 1.02
N LYS A 234 27.34 -7.34 1.74
CA LYS A 234 28.45 -8.30 1.58
C LYS A 234 28.46 -8.91 0.17
N CYS A 235 27.28 -9.27 -0.35
CA CYS A 235 27.11 -9.78 -1.70
C CYS A 235 27.52 -8.71 -2.75
N LEU A 236 27.07 -7.46 -2.56
CA LEU A 236 27.41 -6.35 -3.43
C LEU A 236 28.92 -6.07 -3.44
N THR A 237 29.54 -6.01 -2.27
CA THR A 237 30.98 -5.80 -2.09
C THR A 237 31.78 -6.87 -2.83
N SER A 238 31.40 -8.14 -2.64
CA SER A 238 32.06 -9.29 -3.27
C SER A 238 31.91 -9.30 -4.80
N LEU A 239 30.72 -8.98 -5.32
CA LEU A 239 30.48 -8.89 -6.77
C LEU A 239 31.16 -7.67 -7.41
N SER A 240 31.30 -6.57 -6.67
CA SER A 240 31.98 -5.35 -7.14
C SER A 240 33.49 -5.54 -7.24
N ALA A 241 34.08 -6.33 -6.34
CA ALA A 241 35.50 -6.69 -6.34
C ALA A 241 35.92 -7.56 -7.55
N CYS A 242 34.97 -8.18 -8.26
CA CYS A 242 35.26 -9.02 -9.41
C CYS A 242 35.86 -8.21 -10.58
N ALA A 243 37.02 -8.66 -11.08
CA ALA A 243 37.78 -7.96 -12.12
C ALA A 243 37.08 -7.90 -13.49
N THR A 244 36.26 -8.90 -13.81
CA THR A 244 35.55 -8.98 -15.10
C THR A 244 34.06 -9.22 -14.93
N ARG A 245 33.27 -8.81 -15.92
CA ARG A 245 31.83 -9.12 -15.98
C ARG A 245 31.57 -10.63 -16.02
N SER A 246 32.49 -11.40 -16.60
CA SER A 246 32.39 -12.86 -16.66
C SER A 246 32.55 -13.47 -15.26
N ASP A 247 33.57 -13.05 -14.51
CA ASP A 247 33.80 -13.53 -13.13
C ASP A 247 32.65 -13.14 -12.21
N ARG A 248 32.14 -11.92 -12.35
CA ARG A 248 30.97 -11.46 -11.59
C ARG A 248 29.74 -12.33 -11.84
N ARG A 249 29.46 -12.68 -13.10
CA ARG A 249 28.35 -13.59 -13.46
C ARG A 249 28.59 -15.01 -12.95
N ALA A 250 29.82 -15.49 -13.01
CA ALA A 250 30.17 -16.83 -12.57
C ALA A 250 30.09 -16.96 -11.03
N LEU A 251 30.59 -15.97 -10.29
CA LEU A 251 30.43 -15.88 -8.84
C LEU A 251 28.95 -15.84 -8.46
N LEU A 252 28.16 -15.07 -9.19
CA LEU A 252 26.72 -15.03 -8.97
C LEU A 252 26.04 -16.39 -9.16
N VAL A 253 26.44 -17.18 -10.16
CA VAL A 253 25.93 -18.56 -10.33
C VAL A 253 26.24 -19.38 -9.09
N LEU A 254 27.46 -19.29 -8.55
CA LEU A 254 27.85 -20.07 -7.38
C LEU A 254 27.12 -19.63 -6.11
N LEU A 255 26.97 -18.31 -5.89
CA LEU A 255 26.21 -17.76 -4.76
C LEU A 255 24.75 -18.21 -4.79
N ARG A 256 24.13 -18.28 -5.99
CA ARG A 256 22.76 -18.78 -6.17
C ARG A 256 22.58 -20.27 -5.89
N GLU A 257 23.61 -21.09 -6.16
CA GLU A 257 23.59 -22.50 -5.76
C GLU A 257 23.76 -22.67 -4.24
N CYS A 258 24.52 -21.77 -3.61
CA CYS A 258 24.70 -21.76 -2.16
C CYS A 258 23.39 -21.34 -1.47
N ASP A 259 22.80 -20.23 -1.92
CA ASP A 259 21.55 -19.69 -1.39
C ASP A 259 20.68 -19.10 -2.53
N PRO A 260 19.62 -19.80 -2.96
CA PRO A 260 18.70 -19.33 -3.99
C PRO A 260 17.95 -18.04 -3.66
N THR A 261 17.92 -17.62 -2.39
CA THR A 261 17.32 -16.34 -1.98
C THR A 261 18.14 -15.13 -2.45
N ILE A 262 19.37 -15.34 -2.93
CA ILE A 262 20.20 -14.32 -3.58
C ILE A 262 19.84 -14.24 -5.07
N LEU A 263 19.10 -13.20 -5.49
CA LEU A 263 18.85 -12.93 -6.91
C LEU A 263 18.20 -14.10 -7.69
N GLY A 264 17.56 -15.06 -7.00
CA GLY A 264 16.85 -16.22 -7.54
C GLY A 264 17.71 -17.47 -7.84
N PRO A 265 17.12 -18.67 -7.98
CA PRO A 265 17.83 -19.90 -8.29
C PRO A 265 18.43 -19.85 -9.70
N ASN A 266 19.45 -20.67 -9.92
CA ASN A 266 19.95 -20.88 -11.26
C ASN A 266 18.94 -21.65 -12.13
N ARG A 267 18.97 -21.35 -13.43
CA ARG A 267 18.09 -22.00 -14.38
C ARG A 267 18.49 -23.46 -14.58
N LYS A 268 17.69 -24.38 -14.01
CA LYS A 268 17.73 -25.81 -14.32
C LYS A 268 16.97 -26.10 -15.62
N ASP A 269 17.48 -27.00 -16.44
CA ASP A 269 16.79 -27.45 -17.65
C ASP A 269 15.66 -28.42 -17.26
N ILE A 270 14.53 -28.32 -17.96
CA ILE A 270 13.40 -29.27 -17.78
C ILE A 270 13.69 -30.46 -18.70
N PRO A 271 13.51 -31.72 -18.23
CA PRO A 271 13.80 -32.88 -19.05
C PRO A 271 13.10 -32.82 -20.41
N THR A 272 13.81 -33.23 -21.47
CA THR A 272 13.28 -33.22 -22.84
C THR A 272 12.06 -34.11 -22.99
N THR A 273 12.00 -35.20 -22.21
CA THR A 273 10.92 -36.19 -22.15
C THR A 273 9.58 -35.67 -21.63
N VAL A 274 9.53 -34.51 -20.95
CA VAL A 274 8.28 -33.97 -20.42
C VAL A 274 7.38 -33.47 -21.56
N LYS A 275 6.10 -33.84 -21.50
CA LYS A 275 5.05 -33.41 -22.44
C LYS A 275 5.01 -31.88 -22.57
N SER A 276 5.01 -31.42 -23.81
CA SER A 276 4.83 -30.02 -24.18
C SER A 276 3.35 -29.65 -24.17
N ILE A 277 2.98 -28.59 -23.46
CA ILE A 277 1.59 -28.10 -23.40
C ILE A 277 1.59 -26.64 -23.85
N PRO A 278 1.37 -26.36 -25.15
CA PRO A 278 1.34 -24.99 -25.64
C PRO A 278 0.08 -24.27 -25.13
N VAL A 279 0.25 -22.99 -24.80
CA VAL A 279 -0.85 -22.07 -24.47
C VAL A 279 -0.67 -20.79 -25.27
N GLU A 280 -1.78 -20.26 -25.77
CA GLU A 280 -1.78 -19.07 -26.62
C GLU A 280 -2.97 -18.17 -26.28
N TYR A 281 -2.73 -16.87 -26.20
CA TYR A 281 -3.79 -15.87 -26.07
C TYR A 281 -3.32 -14.55 -26.68
N ALA A 282 -4.14 -13.97 -27.55
CA ALA A 282 -3.88 -12.70 -28.23
C ALA A 282 -2.46 -12.61 -28.85
N GLY A 283 -2.05 -13.66 -29.57
CA GLY A 283 -0.75 -13.77 -30.27
C GLY A 283 0.46 -14.07 -29.36
N ILE A 284 0.29 -14.13 -28.04
CA ILE A 284 1.35 -14.55 -27.12
C ILE A 284 1.35 -16.07 -27.03
N ARG A 285 2.40 -16.73 -27.51
CA ARG A 285 2.56 -18.18 -27.42
C ARG A 285 3.60 -18.57 -26.36
N ARG A 286 3.20 -19.43 -25.44
CA ARG A 286 4.03 -19.97 -24.35
C ARG A 286 3.75 -21.46 -24.13
N ASN A 287 4.45 -22.08 -23.18
CA ASN A 287 4.39 -23.52 -22.96
C ASN A 287 4.41 -23.85 -21.45
N LEU A 288 3.41 -24.61 -21.00
CA LEU A 288 3.23 -25.08 -19.63
C LEU A 288 4.08 -26.33 -19.29
N LYS A 289 5.06 -26.71 -20.12
CA LYS A 289 5.95 -27.88 -19.89
C LYS A 289 6.49 -27.96 -18.46
N ALA A 290 6.95 -26.85 -17.90
CA ALA A 290 7.46 -26.80 -16.52
C ALA A 290 6.36 -27.07 -15.48
N VAL A 291 5.19 -26.46 -15.69
CA VAL A 291 4.02 -26.60 -14.82
C VAL A 291 3.53 -28.06 -14.86
N HIS A 292 3.43 -28.64 -16.04
CA HIS A 292 3.00 -30.04 -16.23
C HIS A 292 3.95 -31.04 -15.59
N PHE A 293 5.27 -30.78 -15.63
CA PHE A 293 6.25 -31.62 -14.95
C PHE A 293 6.01 -31.67 -13.44
N ILE A 294 5.73 -30.52 -12.84
CA ILE A 294 5.47 -30.41 -11.39
C ILE A 294 4.11 -30.96 -11.02
N SER A 295 3.10 -30.65 -11.82
CA SER A 295 1.73 -31.09 -11.59
C SER A 295 0.95 -31.07 -12.90
N PRO A 296 0.58 -32.25 -13.42
CA PRO A 296 -0.37 -32.35 -14.53
C PRO A 296 -1.70 -31.66 -14.22
N THR A 297 -2.18 -31.78 -12.97
CA THR A 297 -3.40 -31.12 -12.48
C THR A 297 -3.30 -29.59 -12.58
N MET A 298 -2.17 -29.00 -12.19
CA MET A 298 -1.97 -27.54 -12.27
C MET A 298 -1.94 -27.04 -13.72
N ALA A 299 -1.35 -27.82 -14.63
CA ALA A 299 -1.36 -27.48 -16.05
C ALA A 299 -2.78 -27.52 -16.61
N GLN A 300 -3.58 -28.53 -16.25
CA GLN A 300 -4.98 -28.65 -16.64
C GLN A 300 -5.80 -27.46 -16.12
N GLN A 301 -5.70 -27.13 -14.83
CA GLN A 301 -6.40 -25.98 -14.22
C GLN A 301 -6.08 -24.64 -14.92
N ALA A 302 -4.83 -24.45 -15.35
CA ALA A 302 -4.45 -23.26 -16.11
C ALA A 302 -5.02 -23.25 -17.54
N GLN A 303 -5.15 -24.41 -18.18
CA GLN A 303 -5.81 -24.53 -19.47
C GLN A 303 -7.32 -24.29 -19.36
N ASP A 304 -7.96 -24.80 -18.32
CA ASP A 304 -9.39 -24.59 -18.06
C ASP A 304 -9.69 -23.12 -17.81
N TYR A 305 -8.84 -22.42 -17.04
CA TYR A 305 -8.90 -20.96 -16.89
C TYR A 305 -8.79 -20.23 -18.23
N LEU A 306 -7.82 -20.59 -19.07
CA LEU A 306 -7.63 -19.89 -20.35
C LEU A 306 -8.77 -20.20 -21.34
N ARG A 307 -9.34 -21.41 -21.28
CA ARG A 307 -10.49 -21.81 -22.08
C ARG A 307 -11.74 -21.04 -21.65
N SER A 308 -12.05 -20.99 -20.36
CA SER A 308 -13.23 -20.26 -19.86
C SER A 308 -13.18 -18.79 -20.27
N VAL A 309 -12.02 -18.15 -20.16
CA VAL A 309 -11.88 -16.73 -20.55
C VAL A 309 -11.89 -16.52 -22.08
N SER A 310 -11.57 -17.54 -22.88
CA SER A 310 -11.64 -17.46 -24.34
C SER A 310 -13.06 -17.72 -24.87
N GLU A 311 -13.83 -18.57 -24.20
CA GLU A 311 -15.21 -18.93 -24.54
C GLU A 311 -16.24 -17.91 -24.00
N GLU A 312 -15.98 -17.28 -22.85
CA GLU A 312 -16.90 -16.33 -22.20
C GLU A 312 -16.62 -14.85 -22.51
N CYS A 313 -16.17 -14.49 -23.72
CA CYS A 313 -15.92 -13.10 -24.11
C CYS A 313 -17.16 -12.15 -24.07
N GLY A 314 -18.29 -12.58 -23.51
CA GLY A 314 -19.44 -11.74 -23.14
C GLY A 314 -19.76 -11.68 -21.63
N LYS A 315 -19.11 -12.45 -20.75
CA LYS A 315 -19.40 -12.46 -19.31
C LYS A 315 -18.13 -12.60 -18.47
N SER A 316 -17.67 -11.47 -17.93
CA SER A 316 -17.12 -11.31 -16.58
C SER A 316 -16.56 -12.57 -15.87
N GLN A 317 -15.28 -12.90 -16.07
CA GLN A 317 -14.55 -13.75 -15.12
C GLN A 317 -13.36 -13.04 -14.48
N VAL A 318 -13.14 -13.43 -13.23
CA VAL A 318 -12.24 -12.82 -12.26
C VAL A 318 -10.80 -13.22 -12.53
N GLY A 319 -9.94 -12.25 -12.86
CA GLY A 319 -8.50 -12.46 -12.94
C GLY A 319 -7.78 -11.39 -13.76
N ASN A 320 -6.47 -11.27 -13.56
CA ASN A 320 -5.64 -10.40 -14.39
C ASN A 320 -5.72 -10.81 -15.87
N SER A 321 -5.39 -9.90 -16.79
CA SER A 321 -5.55 -10.15 -18.23
C SER A 321 -4.97 -11.52 -18.62
N PRO A 322 -5.68 -12.38 -19.38
CA PRO A 322 -5.19 -13.71 -19.77
C PRO A 322 -3.80 -13.70 -20.43
N LYS A 323 -3.44 -12.57 -21.06
CA LYS A 323 -2.08 -12.26 -21.52
C LYS A 323 -1.02 -12.41 -20.42
N GLU A 324 -1.30 -11.95 -19.21
CA GLU A 324 -0.40 -12.08 -18.05
C GLU A 324 -0.27 -13.53 -17.59
N ILE A 325 -1.34 -14.32 -17.64
CA ILE A 325 -1.28 -15.73 -17.26
C ILE A 325 -0.48 -16.53 -18.27
N VAL A 326 -0.75 -16.36 -19.57
CA VAL A 326 0.05 -17.01 -20.63
C VAL A 326 1.53 -16.64 -20.48
N SER A 327 1.83 -15.38 -20.16
CA SER A 327 3.21 -14.89 -20.02
C SER A 327 3.92 -15.40 -18.76
N ASN A 328 3.24 -15.43 -17.61
CA ASN A 328 3.88 -15.55 -16.29
C ASN A 328 3.60 -16.87 -15.57
N PHE A 329 2.52 -17.58 -15.88
CA PHE A 329 2.22 -18.88 -15.27
C PHE A 329 3.23 -19.98 -15.65
N PRO A 330 3.74 -20.07 -16.90
CA PRO A 330 4.87 -20.95 -17.22
C PRO A 330 6.14 -20.66 -16.40
N ILE A 331 6.36 -19.40 -16.02
CA ILE A 331 7.49 -18.96 -15.21
C ILE A 331 7.33 -19.47 -13.78
N LEU A 332 6.11 -19.48 -13.23
CA LEU A 332 5.81 -20.07 -11.92
C LEU A 332 6.24 -21.54 -11.86
N GLY A 333 5.88 -22.34 -12.86
CA GLY A 333 6.31 -23.73 -12.92
C GLY A 333 7.83 -23.87 -12.95
N ARG A 334 8.55 -22.98 -13.65
CA ARG A 334 10.02 -23.02 -13.60
C ARG A 334 10.56 -22.70 -12.21
N TRP A 335 9.97 -21.74 -11.51
CA TRP A 335 10.36 -21.37 -10.15
C TRP A 335 10.14 -22.51 -9.17
N ILE A 336 8.95 -23.11 -9.15
CA ILE A 336 8.65 -24.23 -8.26
C ILE A 336 9.60 -25.41 -8.54
N TYR A 337 9.90 -25.70 -9.82
CA TYR A 337 10.81 -26.78 -10.18
C TYR A 337 12.24 -26.49 -9.71
N GLN A 338 12.71 -25.26 -9.88
CA GLN A 338 14.05 -24.86 -9.45
C GLN A 338 14.20 -24.88 -7.93
N LEU A 339 13.14 -24.49 -7.21
CA LEU A 339 13.08 -24.44 -5.75
C LEU A 339 12.52 -25.72 -5.12
N GLN A 340 12.28 -26.78 -5.90
CA GLN A 340 11.65 -28.00 -5.38
C GLN A 340 12.44 -28.57 -4.19
N ASP A 341 13.77 -28.42 -4.20
CA ASP A 341 14.66 -28.90 -3.13
C ASP A 341 14.39 -28.23 -1.77
N GLN A 342 13.78 -27.04 -1.76
CA GLN A 342 13.36 -26.33 -0.53
C GLN A 342 11.98 -26.77 -0.03
N LEU A 343 11.20 -27.44 -0.86
CA LEU A 343 9.89 -27.97 -0.50
C LEU A 343 10.08 -29.34 0.12
N ASP A 344 9.38 -29.60 1.23
CA ASP A 344 9.34 -30.95 1.81
C ASP A 344 8.60 -31.93 0.88
N THR A 345 8.82 -33.23 1.08
CA THR A 345 8.23 -34.27 0.23
C THR A 345 6.69 -34.22 0.22
N GLY A 346 6.08 -33.86 1.35
CA GLY A 346 4.62 -33.75 1.48
C GLY A 346 4.05 -32.61 0.65
N ASP A 347 4.68 -31.43 0.70
CA ASP A 347 4.31 -30.26 -0.10
C ASP A 347 4.46 -30.53 -1.60
N ARG A 348 5.51 -31.24 -2.02
CA ARG A 348 5.69 -31.64 -3.44
C ARG A 348 4.57 -32.57 -3.91
N GLN A 349 4.22 -33.58 -3.10
CA GLN A 349 3.10 -34.48 -3.40
C GLN A 349 1.78 -33.72 -3.44
N LEU A 350 1.56 -32.80 -2.50
CA LEU A 350 0.37 -31.97 -2.45
C LEU A 350 0.21 -31.12 -3.72
N ILE A 351 1.29 -30.47 -4.17
CA ILE A 351 1.32 -29.72 -5.42
C ILE A 351 1.05 -30.65 -6.60
N TYR A 352 1.70 -31.82 -6.66
CA TYR A 352 1.52 -32.77 -7.75
C TYR A 352 0.05 -33.17 -7.91
N HIS A 353 -0.61 -33.57 -6.82
CA HIS A 353 -1.99 -34.07 -6.83
C HIS A 353 -3.05 -32.97 -6.96
N LYS A 354 -2.98 -31.90 -6.13
CA LYS A 354 -4.02 -30.85 -6.07
C LYS A 354 -3.76 -29.67 -7.03
N GLY A 355 -2.58 -29.60 -7.63
CA GLY A 355 -2.22 -28.52 -8.56
C GLY A 355 -2.14 -27.16 -7.88
N ALA A 356 -2.76 -26.15 -8.46
CA ALA A 356 -2.81 -24.80 -7.89
C ALA A 356 -3.48 -24.79 -6.50
N LEU A 357 -4.55 -25.58 -6.29
CA LEU A 357 -5.28 -25.62 -5.02
C LEU A 357 -4.42 -26.05 -3.82
N ALA A 358 -3.31 -26.76 -4.06
CA ALA A 358 -2.33 -27.08 -3.03
C ALA A 358 -1.82 -25.83 -2.27
N PHE A 359 -1.82 -24.67 -2.92
CA PHE A 359 -1.35 -23.42 -2.33
C PHE A 359 -2.30 -22.86 -1.25
N LEU A 360 -3.56 -23.31 -1.19
CA LEU A 360 -4.54 -22.89 -0.18
C LEU A 360 -4.58 -23.83 1.03
N GLU A 361 -4.05 -25.04 0.89
CA GLU A 361 -3.99 -26.07 1.93
C GLU A 361 -3.03 -25.70 3.07
N ASN A 362 -3.13 -26.41 4.20
CA ASN A 362 -2.26 -26.21 5.36
C ASN A 362 -2.20 -24.74 5.81
N LYS A 363 -3.35 -24.06 5.83
CA LYS A 363 -3.47 -22.61 6.12
C LYS A 363 -2.58 -21.77 5.18
N GLY A 364 -2.62 -22.08 3.88
CA GLY A 364 -1.89 -21.36 2.84
C GLY A 364 -0.38 -21.36 3.01
N LYS A 365 0.22 -22.42 3.60
CA LYS A 365 1.68 -22.53 3.84
C LYS A 365 2.49 -22.22 2.56
N LEU A 366 2.13 -22.87 1.46
CA LEU A 366 2.79 -22.72 0.16
C LEU A 366 2.55 -21.35 -0.47
N LEU A 367 1.35 -20.77 -0.32
CA LEU A 367 1.05 -19.43 -0.83
C LEU A 367 1.86 -18.36 -0.08
N ARG A 368 1.98 -18.49 1.26
CA ARG A 368 2.81 -17.61 2.09
C ARG A 368 4.29 -17.73 1.73
N TRP A 369 4.80 -18.96 1.63
CA TRP A 369 6.18 -19.22 1.19
C TRP A 369 6.50 -18.53 -0.15
N LEU A 370 5.64 -18.69 -1.15
CA LEU A 370 5.83 -18.08 -2.46
C LEU A 370 5.76 -16.55 -2.40
N TYR A 371 4.83 -16.00 -1.61
CA TYR A 371 4.67 -14.57 -1.43
C TYR A 371 5.89 -13.94 -0.74
N GLU A 372 6.34 -14.50 0.38
CA GLU A 372 7.53 -14.05 1.13
C GLU A 372 8.78 -14.08 0.26
N MET A 373 8.97 -15.16 -0.49
CA MET A 373 10.06 -15.27 -1.47
C MET A 373 9.98 -14.17 -2.52
N SER A 374 8.79 -13.86 -3.03
CA SER A 374 8.59 -12.79 -4.01
C SER A 374 8.92 -11.40 -3.45
N GLN A 375 8.57 -11.12 -2.19
CA GLN A 375 8.87 -9.84 -1.54
C GLN A 375 10.36 -9.69 -1.22
N SER A 376 10.97 -10.73 -0.63
CA SER A 376 12.41 -10.75 -0.29
C SER A 376 13.28 -10.49 -1.53
N LEU A 377 12.97 -11.18 -2.63
CA LEU A 377 13.68 -11.00 -3.89
C LEU A 377 13.43 -9.62 -4.50
N LYS A 378 12.22 -9.08 -4.45
CA LYS A 378 11.92 -7.75 -4.99
C LYS A 378 12.76 -6.66 -4.31
N ASN A 379 12.83 -6.68 -2.99
CA ASN A 379 13.60 -5.70 -2.22
C ASN A 379 15.10 -5.82 -2.52
N ARG A 380 15.65 -7.04 -2.45
CA ARG A 380 17.09 -7.28 -2.71
C ARG A 380 17.51 -7.02 -4.16
N ASN A 381 16.68 -7.34 -5.15
CA ASN A 381 17.01 -7.15 -6.56
C ASN A 381 17.10 -5.66 -6.94
N THR A 382 16.25 -4.81 -6.35
CA THR A 382 16.19 -3.38 -6.72
C THR A 382 17.51 -2.68 -6.44
N ASP A 383 18.18 -3.01 -5.33
CA ASP A 383 19.46 -2.39 -4.95
C ASP A 383 20.64 -2.96 -5.75
N MET A 384 20.67 -4.28 -5.96
CA MET A 384 21.73 -4.93 -6.75
C MET A 384 21.66 -4.61 -8.25
N GLU A 385 20.47 -4.52 -8.85
CA GLU A 385 20.31 -4.17 -10.26
C GLU A 385 20.75 -2.73 -10.53
N LYS A 386 20.41 -1.79 -9.64
CA LYS A 386 20.83 -0.38 -9.74
C LYS A 386 22.35 -0.22 -9.62
N LYS A 387 22.98 -0.91 -8.67
CA LYS A 387 24.41 -0.72 -8.37
C LYS A 387 25.35 -1.51 -9.29
N LEU A 388 24.95 -2.69 -9.78
CA LEU A 388 25.87 -3.61 -10.49
C LEU A 388 25.62 -3.73 -12.01
N SER A 389 24.53 -3.17 -12.54
CA SER A 389 24.14 -3.29 -13.96
C SER A 389 24.06 -4.75 -14.46
N ILE A 390 23.73 -5.68 -13.56
CA ILE A 390 23.49 -7.10 -13.87
C ILE A 390 21.98 -7.33 -13.89
N ARG A 391 21.42 -7.70 -15.05
CA ARG A 391 20.05 -8.21 -15.10
C ARG A 391 19.99 -9.58 -14.42
N SER A 392 19.10 -9.72 -13.45
CA SER A 392 18.73 -11.01 -12.86
C SER A 392 18.21 -11.97 -13.95
N THR A 393 18.55 -13.27 -13.85
CA THR A 393 18.18 -14.28 -14.87
C THR A 393 16.70 -14.64 -14.84
N LEU A 394 16.07 -14.44 -13.67
CA LEU A 394 14.65 -14.54 -13.37
C LEU A 394 14.38 -13.44 -12.34
N ALA A 395 14.02 -12.24 -12.79
CA ALA A 395 13.89 -11.08 -11.90
C ALA A 395 12.84 -11.29 -10.81
N GLY A 396 13.00 -10.65 -9.65
CA GLY A 396 11.97 -10.62 -8.60
C GLY A 396 10.64 -10.08 -9.12
N SER A 397 10.68 -9.19 -10.12
CA SER A 397 9.49 -8.75 -10.86
C SER A 397 8.81 -9.88 -11.63
N SER A 398 9.54 -10.88 -12.11
CA SER A 398 8.97 -12.08 -12.76
C SER A 398 8.29 -13.01 -11.78
N LEU A 399 8.87 -13.22 -10.58
CA LEU A 399 8.24 -14.04 -9.54
C LEU A 399 6.99 -13.37 -8.98
N GLN A 400 7.02 -12.05 -8.76
CA GLN A 400 5.83 -11.30 -8.36
C GLN A 400 4.71 -11.43 -9.39
N LYS A 401 5.03 -11.28 -10.69
CA LYS A 401 4.06 -11.50 -11.78
C LYS A 401 3.56 -12.95 -11.86
N SER A 402 4.41 -13.92 -11.58
CA SER A 402 4.03 -15.34 -11.48
C SER A 402 3.12 -15.63 -10.29
N TYR A 403 3.38 -15.03 -9.13
CA TYR A 403 2.49 -15.08 -7.95
C TYR A 403 1.13 -14.46 -8.28
N ILE A 404 1.11 -13.31 -8.94
CA ILE A 404 -0.12 -12.65 -9.42
C ILE A 404 -0.90 -13.59 -10.36
N ALA A 405 -0.22 -14.24 -11.31
CA ALA A 405 -0.84 -15.23 -12.20
C ALA A 405 -1.40 -16.45 -11.43
N LEU A 406 -0.69 -16.95 -10.41
CA LEU A 406 -1.17 -18.02 -9.53
C LEU A 406 -2.46 -17.62 -8.80
N THR A 407 -2.47 -16.43 -8.18
CA THR A 407 -3.66 -15.94 -7.47
C THR A 407 -4.85 -15.75 -8.41
N GLY A 408 -4.62 -15.42 -9.68
CA GLY A 408 -5.66 -15.38 -10.72
C GLY A 408 -6.30 -16.75 -10.95
N VAL A 409 -5.50 -17.77 -11.23
CA VAL A 409 -5.98 -19.15 -11.41
C VAL A 409 -6.68 -19.67 -10.15
N LEU A 410 -6.12 -19.41 -8.97
CA LEU A 410 -6.76 -19.79 -7.70
C LEU A 410 -8.09 -19.07 -7.48
N SER A 411 -8.19 -17.80 -7.87
CA SER A 411 -9.44 -17.03 -7.73
C SER A 411 -10.54 -17.57 -8.63
N PHE A 412 -10.18 -18.02 -9.84
CA PHE A 412 -11.08 -18.73 -10.74
C PHE A 412 -11.55 -20.05 -10.13
N LEU A 413 -10.64 -20.89 -9.65
CA LEU A 413 -10.98 -22.21 -9.10
C LEU A 413 -11.85 -22.15 -7.84
N THR A 414 -11.74 -21.07 -7.07
CA THR A 414 -12.48 -20.90 -5.80
C THR A 414 -13.71 -20.00 -5.92
N GLY A 415 -13.89 -19.31 -7.05
CA GLY A 415 -14.98 -18.36 -7.26
C GLY A 415 -14.86 -17.05 -6.48
N HIS A 416 -13.77 -16.82 -5.73
CA HIS A 416 -13.54 -15.58 -5.00
C HIS A 416 -12.08 -15.15 -5.07
N ARG A 417 -11.82 -13.86 -4.83
CA ARG A 417 -10.44 -13.32 -4.88
C ARG A 417 -9.58 -13.95 -3.79
N ILE A 418 -8.40 -14.43 -4.16
CA ILE A 418 -7.39 -14.93 -3.22
C ILE A 418 -6.42 -13.81 -2.83
N LYS A 419 -6.25 -13.64 -1.51
CA LYS A 419 -5.30 -12.71 -0.88
C LYS A 419 -4.50 -13.49 0.16
N VAL A 420 -3.17 -13.36 0.12
CA VAL A 420 -2.27 -14.10 1.03
C VAL A 420 -2.44 -13.64 2.48
N GLU A 421 -2.85 -12.38 2.66
CA GLU A 421 -3.11 -11.75 3.95
C GLU A 421 -4.08 -12.56 4.82
N ARG A 422 -5.03 -13.27 4.20
CA ARG A 422 -5.98 -14.17 4.89
C ARG A 422 -5.32 -15.31 5.65
N TYR A 423 -4.12 -15.72 5.23
CA TYR A 423 -3.41 -16.87 5.78
C TYR A 423 -2.41 -16.50 6.87
N TYR A 424 -2.28 -15.21 7.19
CA TYR A 424 -1.46 -14.73 8.28
C TYR A 424 -2.30 -14.49 9.53
N PRO A 425 -1.85 -14.94 10.71
CA PRO A 425 -2.60 -14.81 11.96
C PRO A 425 -2.73 -13.35 12.45
N TYR A 426 -1.92 -12.45 11.90
CA TYR A 426 -1.81 -11.05 12.32
C TYR A 426 -2.46 -10.06 11.35
N TYR A 427 -3.25 -10.51 10.39
CA TYR A 427 -4.12 -9.61 9.61
C TYR A 427 -5.55 -9.65 10.11
N LEU A 428 -6.10 -8.49 10.42
CA LEU A 428 -7.51 -8.31 10.71
C LEU A 428 -8.28 -8.14 9.40
N GLU A 429 -9.18 -9.08 9.12
CA GLU A 429 -10.08 -9.07 7.96
C GLU A 429 -11.35 -8.24 8.23
N PHE A 430 -11.69 -7.32 7.32
CA PHE A 430 -12.89 -6.48 7.36
C PHE A 430 -13.64 -6.56 6.02
N PRO A 431 -14.98 -6.52 5.99
CA PRO A 431 -15.74 -6.45 4.74
C PRO A 431 -15.33 -5.25 3.87
N HIS A 432 -15.32 -5.41 2.55
CA HIS A 432 -15.04 -4.31 1.62
C HIS A 432 -16.35 -3.61 1.20
N GLU A 433 -16.52 -2.31 1.52
CA GLU A 433 -17.80 -1.61 1.27
C GLU A 433 -18.25 -1.56 -0.20
N GLY A 434 -17.30 -1.66 -1.13
CA GLY A 434 -17.54 -1.60 -2.58
C GLY A 434 -17.55 -2.95 -3.28
N ASP A 435 -17.32 -4.06 -2.57
CA ASP A 435 -17.24 -5.40 -3.16
C ASP A 435 -17.67 -6.45 -2.12
N PRO A 436 -18.87 -7.05 -2.23
CA PRO A 436 -19.43 -7.95 -1.23
C PRO A 436 -18.67 -9.28 -1.15
N HIS A 437 -17.80 -9.55 -2.12
CA HIS A 437 -16.99 -10.76 -2.23
C HIS A 437 -15.49 -10.44 -2.08
N ASP A 438 -15.14 -9.30 -1.49
CA ASP A 438 -13.76 -8.96 -1.15
C ASP A 438 -13.67 -8.47 0.30
N PHE A 439 -12.47 -8.59 0.86
CA PHE A 439 -12.14 -8.13 2.20
C PHE A 439 -10.96 -7.15 2.16
N ARG A 440 -10.97 -6.22 3.11
CA ARG A 440 -9.83 -5.38 3.46
C ARG A 440 -9.06 -6.06 4.59
N TYR A 441 -7.74 -6.04 4.49
CA TYR A 441 -6.86 -6.62 5.50
C TYR A 441 -6.04 -5.51 6.15
N PHE A 442 -5.99 -5.52 7.48
CA PHE A 442 -5.20 -4.59 8.27
C PHE A 442 -4.15 -5.35 9.07
N SER A 443 -2.87 -5.06 8.84
CA SER A 443 -1.78 -5.73 9.58
C SER A 443 -1.70 -5.20 11.01
N ILE A 444 -1.70 -6.11 11.97
CA ILE A 444 -1.32 -5.89 13.36
C ILE A 444 -0.04 -6.67 13.72
N GLN A 445 0.81 -6.98 12.73
CA GLN A 445 2.01 -7.82 12.88
C GLN A 445 2.88 -7.42 14.06
N TYR A 446 3.20 -6.14 14.19
CA TYR A 446 4.02 -5.63 15.29
C TYR A 446 3.41 -5.96 16.68
N ILE A 447 2.10 -5.74 16.83
CA ILE A 447 1.40 -6.05 18.09
C ILE A 447 1.31 -7.57 18.30
N TYR A 448 1.13 -8.35 17.24
CA TYR A 448 1.11 -9.81 17.32
C TYR A 448 2.45 -10.39 17.79
N GLU A 449 3.56 -9.86 17.28
CA GLU A 449 4.91 -10.32 17.59
C GLU A 449 5.38 -9.88 18.99
N ASN A 450 5.08 -8.63 19.39
CA ASN A 450 5.54 -8.07 20.67
C ASN A 450 4.53 -8.25 21.81
N TYR A 451 3.23 -8.29 21.50
CA TYR A 451 2.13 -8.26 22.48
C TYR A 451 1.02 -9.29 22.16
N PRO A 452 1.31 -10.61 22.23
CA PRO A 452 0.39 -11.65 21.76
C PRO A 452 -0.98 -11.66 22.46
N ALA A 453 -1.04 -11.42 23.77
CA ALA A 453 -2.33 -11.32 24.48
C ALA A 453 -3.14 -10.09 24.01
N LEU A 454 -2.50 -8.94 23.83
CA LEU A 454 -3.14 -7.74 23.29
C LEU A 454 -3.66 -7.95 21.87
N SER A 455 -2.90 -8.67 21.03
CA SER A 455 -3.35 -9.05 19.69
C SER A 455 -4.63 -9.89 19.73
N GLN A 456 -4.79 -10.79 20.70
CA GLN A 456 -6.04 -11.54 20.85
C GLN A 456 -7.20 -10.63 21.27
N ASP A 457 -6.96 -9.65 22.13
CA ASP A 457 -7.99 -8.70 22.55
C ASP A 457 -8.42 -7.78 21.40
N LEU A 458 -7.51 -7.40 20.50
CA LEU A 458 -7.87 -6.71 19.25
C LEU A 458 -8.77 -7.57 18.35
N ILE A 459 -8.49 -8.88 18.23
CA ILE A 459 -9.33 -9.82 17.47
C ILE A 459 -10.73 -9.93 18.10
N LYS A 460 -10.82 -10.00 19.43
CA LYS A 460 -12.11 -10.02 20.17
C LYS A 460 -12.88 -8.71 19.97
N ALA A 461 -12.20 -7.56 20.09
CA ALA A 461 -12.80 -6.25 19.85
C ALA A 461 -13.36 -6.15 18.42
N LYS A 462 -12.64 -6.68 17.42
CA LYS A 462 -13.12 -6.71 16.03
C LYS A 462 -14.42 -7.49 15.90
N LYS A 463 -14.46 -8.70 16.49
CA LYS A 463 -15.68 -9.55 16.47
C LYS A 463 -16.84 -8.86 17.17
N LYS A 464 -16.61 -8.18 18.29
CA LYS A 464 -17.63 -7.41 19.02
C LYS A 464 -18.20 -6.27 18.16
N LEU A 465 -17.32 -5.45 17.57
CA LEU A 465 -17.72 -4.31 16.73
C LEU A 465 -18.45 -4.73 15.45
N LEU A 466 -18.06 -5.84 14.81
CA LEU A 466 -18.74 -6.36 13.62
C LEU A 466 -20.04 -7.13 13.96
N GLY A 467 -20.09 -7.78 15.12
CA GLY A 467 -21.24 -8.59 15.56
C GLY A 467 -22.40 -7.78 16.16
N SER A 468 -22.16 -6.54 16.58
CA SER A 468 -23.15 -5.70 17.27
C SER A 468 -23.87 -4.70 16.36
N MET A 469 -24.17 -5.06 15.10
CA MET A 469 -24.95 -4.19 14.20
C MET A 469 -26.32 -3.78 14.78
N LYS A 470 -26.85 -4.51 15.77
CA LYS A 470 -28.10 -4.19 16.47
C LYS A 470 -28.03 -3.05 17.49
N HIS A 471 -26.84 -2.54 17.88
CA HIS A 471 -26.76 -1.52 18.95
C HIS A 471 -26.17 -0.16 18.58
N ASP A 472 -25.49 0.02 17.44
CA ASP A 472 -24.66 1.25 17.27
C ASP A 472 -24.70 1.95 15.90
N ALA A 473 -25.44 1.45 14.90
CA ALA A 473 -25.52 2.05 13.55
C ALA A 473 -24.15 2.37 12.88
N ARG A 474 -23.04 1.79 13.38
CA ARG A 474 -21.67 2.05 12.89
C ARG A 474 -21.43 1.29 11.59
N ALA A 475 -21.19 2.02 10.49
CA ALA A 475 -20.78 1.42 9.21
C ALA A 475 -19.41 0.71 9.29
N ASP A 476 -19.19 -0.32 8.47
CA ASP A 476 -17.94 -1.10 8.39
C ASP A 476 -16.67 -0.24 8.28
N VAL A 477 -16.75 0.88 7.52
CA VAL A 477 -15.67 1.90 7.40
C VAL A 477 -15.19 2.37 8.76
N SER A 478 -16.13 2.59 9.68
CA SER A 478 -15.90 3.17 11.01
C SER A 478 -15.21 2.15 11.91
N VAL A 479 -15.57 0.87 11.78
CA VAL A 479 -14.89 -0.24 12.47
C VAL A 479 -13.46 -0.39 11.94
N TYR A 480 -13.25 -0.36 10.63
CA TYR A 480 -11.90 -0.37 10.05
C TYR A 480 -11.06 0.82 10.53
N SER A 481 -11.65 2.02 10.55
CA SER A 481 -10.98 3.25 11.01
C SER A 481 -10.61 3.22 12.49
N PHE A 482 -11.43 2.58 13.33
CA PHE A 482 -11.11 2.36 14.75
C PHE A 482 -9.76 1.66 14.94
N PHE A 483 -9.50 0.56 14.21
CA PHE A 483 -8.22 -0.15 14.32
C PHE A 483 -7.04 0.63 13.73
N ARG A 484 -7.27 1.43 12.67
CA ARG A 484 -6.27 2.35 12.13
C ARG A 484 -5.83 3.42 13.13
N VAL A 485 -6.72 3.81 14.03
CA VAL A 485 -6.45 4.81 15.07
C VAL A 485 -5.85 4.15 16.30
N LEU A 486 -6.30 2.95 16.66
CA LEU A 486 -5.85 2.21 17.85
C LEU A 486 -4.43 1.65 17.73
N LYS A 487 -4.08 1.03 16.60
CA LYS A 487 -2.75 0.39 16.41
C LYS A 487 -1.59 1.36 16.65
N PRO A 488 -1.57 2.57 16.04
CA PRO A 488 -0.48 3.53 16.26
C PRO A 488 -0.22 3.83 17.73
N ILE A 489 -1.26 3.91 18.57
CA ILE A 489 -1.14 4.22 20.00
C ILE A 489 -0.15 3.27 20.67
N PHE A 490 -0.27 1.98 20.42
CA PHE A 490 0.64 0.98 21.02
C PHE A 490 2.02 0.98 20.38
N GLU A 491 2.15 1.33 19.10
CA GLU A 491 3.43 1.35 18.39
C GLU A 491 4.32 2.51 18.84
N PHE A 492 3.80 3.75 18.87
CA PHE A 492 4.61 4.90 19.31
C PHE A 492 4.79 4.99 20.82
N CYS A 493 3.99 4.26 21.61
CA CYS A 493 4.19 4.17 23.06
C CYS A 493 5.18 3.06 23.47
N ASP A 494 5.59 2.19 22.54
CA ASP A 494 6.50 1.09 22.86
C ASP A 494 7.80 1.58 23.50
N GLU A 495 8.36 2.66 22.96
CA GLU A 495 9.61 3.27 23.43
C GLU A 495 9.53 3.78 24.88
N VAL A 496 8.34 4.19 25.34
CA VAL A 496 8.14 4.69 26.71
C VAL A 496 7.79 3.58 27.71
N PHE A 497 7.52 2.36 27.24
CA PHE A 497 7.26 1.21 28.11
C PHE A 497 8.56 0.58 28.60
N THR A 498 8.62 0.35 29.92
CA THR A 498 9.67 -0.45 30.55
C THR A 498 9.54 -1.93 30.15
N GLU A 499 10.63 -2.70 30.27
CA GLU A 499 10.61 -4.13 29.93
C GLU A 499 9.53 -4.91 30.70
N GLN A 500 9.27 -4.55 31.97
CA GLN A 500 8.22 -5.16 32.78
C GLN A 500 6.81 -4.82 32.24
N GLU A 501 6.56 -3.57 31.85
CA GLU A 501 5.29 -3.17 31.26
C GLU A 501 5.05 -3.85 29.91
N ARG A 502 6.11 -3.99 29.09
CA ARG A 502 6.04 -4.74 27.82
C ARG A 502 5.67 -6.21 28.07
N LYS A 503 6.31 -6.85 29.06
CA LYS A 503 5.97 -8.23 29.49
C LYS A 503 4.53 -8.35 30.00
N SER A 504 4.05 -7.36 30.76
CA SER A 504 2.64 -7.32 31.19
C SER A 504 1.68 -7.21 30.02
N LEU A 505 1.91 -6.32 29.04
CA LEU A 505 1.08 -6.23 27.82
C LEU A 505 1.12 -7.53 27.00
N ALA A 506 2.29 -8.17 26.91
CA ALA A 506 2.45 -9.42 26.19
C ALA A 506 1.67 -10.59 26.81
N LYS A 507 1.63 -10.65 28.15
CA LYS A 507 0.99 -11.74 28.91
C LYS A 507 -0.49 -11.49 29.21
N GLU A 508 -0.86 -10.27 29.60
CA GLU A 508 -2.17 -9.92 30.14
C GLU A 508 -3.04 -9.14 29.14
N GLY A 509 -2.46 -8.64 28.05
CA GLY A 509 -3.16 -7.95 26.98
C GLY A 509 -3.75 -6.61 27.44
N ALA A 510 -5.00 -6.34 27.05
CA ALA A 510 -5.67 -5.09 27.40
C ALA A 510 -5.77 -4.88 28.93
N ARG A 511 -5.83 -5.95 29.73
CA ARG A 511 -5.91 -5.87 31.20
C ARG A 511 -4.70 -5.17 31.84
N ALA A 512 -3.55 -5.21 31.19
CA ALA A 512 -2.36 -4.49 31.65
C ALA A 512 -2.59 -2.96 31.70
N LEU A 513 -3.52 -2.42 30.90
CA LEU A 513 -3.86 -1.00 30.88
C LEU A 513 -4.45 -0.50 32.20
N SER A 514 -5.18 -1.35 32.94
CA SER A 514 -5.76 -1.00 34.24
C SER A 514 -4.95 -1.53 35.42
N SER A 515 -3.91 -2.32 35.17
CA SER A 515 -3.02 -2.84 36.20
C SER A 515 -2.08 -1.74 36.70
N ASN A 516 -1.55 -1.91 37.93
CA ASN A 516 -0.60 -0.98 38.55
C ASN A 516 -1.07 0.49 38.50
N GLN A 517 -2.29 0.77 38.98
CA GLN A 517 -2.87 2.13 39.01
C GLN A 517 -2.90 2.80 37.62
N HIS A 518 -3.19 2.01 36.58
CA HIS A 518 -3.34 2.45 35.19
C HIS A 518 -2.08 3.05 34.59
N ARG A 519 -0.90 2.64 35.07
CA ARG A 519 0.39 3.23 34.65
C ARG A 519 0.62 3.18 33.15
N ILE A 520 0.33 2.06 32.48
CA ILE A 520 0.50 1.92 31.03
C ILE A 520 -0.49 2.82 30.28
N MET A 521 -1.75 2.88 30.71
CA MET A 521 -2.75 3.78 30.13
C MET A 521 -2.34 5.25 30.27
N LYS A 522 -1.87 5.66 31.45
CA LYS A 522 -1.36 7.00 31.73
C LYS A 522 -0.19 7.36 30.81
N LYS A 523 0.76 6.45 30.59
CA LYS A 523 1.86 6.64 29.62
C LYS A 523 1.35 6.82 28.20
N CYS A 524 0.35 6.05 27.77
CA CYS A 524 -0.26 6.25 26.45
C CYS A 524 -0.90 7.65 26.33
N LEU A 525 -1.65 8.08 27.35
CA LEU A 525 -2.32 9.38 27.40
C LEU A 525 -1.31 10.53 27.43
N GLU A 526 -0.26 10.40 28.22
CA GLU A 526 0.85 11.34 28.29
C GLU A 526 1.55 11.47 26.93
N GLN A 527 1.90 10.35 26.30
CA GLN A 527 2.57 10.36 24.99
C GLN A 527 1.69 11.00 23.90
N ILE A 528 0.38 10.73 23.91
CA ILE A 528 -0.56 11.43 23.01
C ILE A 528 -0.54 12.95 23.27
N GLN A 529 -0.57 13.37 24.53
CA GLN A 529 -0.53 14.79 24.89
C GLN A 529 0.80 15.45 24.50
N GLN A 530 1.93 14.76 24.70
CA GLN A 530 3.26 15.25 24.32
C GLN A 530 3.37 15.47 22.81
N ARG A 531 2.93 14.50 21.99
CA ARG A 531 2.90 14.62 20.52
C ARG A 531 1.98 15.75 20.03
N PHE A 532 0.89 16.02 20.75
CA PHE A 532 0.06 17.19 20.48
C PHE A 532 0.79 18.50 20.84
N LYS A 533 1.41 18.56 22.02
CA LYS A 533 2.15 19.74 22.50
C LYS A 533 3.36 20.08 21.61
N SER A 534 4.01 19.08 21.02
CA SER A 534 5.12 19.25 20.07
C SER A 534 4.66 19.66 18.67
N GLY A 535 3.35 19.61 18.37
CA GLY A 535 2.80 19.90 17.05
C GLY A 535 2.90 18.73 16.06
N GLU A 536 3.34 17.55 16.49
CA GLU A 536 3.45 16.35 15.64
C GLU A 536 2.08 15.84 15.20
N ILE A 537 1.06 15.96 16.06
CA ILE A 537 -0.33 15.59 15.75
C ILE A 537 -1.28 16.76 15.99
N ALA A 538 -2.33 16.84 15.16
CA ALA A 538 -3.39 17.83 15.33
C ALA A 538 -4.29 17.49 16.53
N SER A 539 -4.96 18.51 17.09
CA SER A 539 -5.87 18.34 18.23
C SER A 539 -6.96 17.30 17.96
N GLU A 540 -7.57 17.31 16.78
CA GLU A 540 -8.59 16.33 16.41
C GLU A 540 -8.04 14.90 16.43
N THR A 541 -6.80 14.71 15.96
CA THR A 541 -6.12 13.42 16.00
C THR A 541 -5.85 12.96 17.44
N ALA A 542 -5.39 13.87 18.31
CA ALA A 542 -5.12 13.57 19.71
C ALA A 542 -6.40 13.17 20.47
N HIS A 543 -7.49 13.94 20.31
CA HIS A 543 -8.80 13.60 20.86
C HIS A 543 -9.31 12.27 20.32
N ASN A 544 -9.13 12.00 19.03
CA ASN A 544 -9.52 10.73 18.42
C ASN A 544 -8.73 9.55 19.00
N TYR A 545 -7.42 9.70 19.24
CA TYR A 545 -6.62 8.67 19.93
C TYR A 545 -7.14 8.40 21.34
N GLN A 546 -7.35 9.44 22.16
CA GLN A 546 -7.88 9.26 23.52
C GLN A 546 -9.27 8.60 23.51
N ARG A 547 -10.17 9.04 22.63
CA ARG A 547 -11.51 8.47 22.45
C ARG A 547 -11.44 6.99 22.05
N THR A 548 -10.65 6.65 21.03
CA THR A 548 -10.50 5.26 20.56
C THR A 548 -9.89 4.35 21.61
N LEU A 549 -8.92 4.83 22.39
CA LEU A 549 -8.36 4.08 23.51
C LEU A 549 -9.41 3.86 24.62
N LYS A 550 -10.19 4.90 24.95
CA LYS A 550 -11.31 4.82 25.92
C LYS A 550 -12.35 3.80 25.49
N GLU A 551 -12.80 3.86 24.25
CA GLU A 551 -13.71 2.86 23.66
C GLU A 551 -13.11 1.43 23.72
N PHE A 552 -11.83 1.27 23.40
CA PHE A 552 -11.15 -0.03 23.49
C PHE A 552 -11.12 -0.57 24.92
N THR A 553 -10.82 0.27 25.90
CA THR A 553 -10.81 -0.13 27.32
C THR A 553 -12.21 -0.52 27.81
N ALA A 554 -13.24 0.27 27.44
CA ALA A 554 -14.62 -0.02 27.78
C ALA A 554 -15.11 -1.35 27.17
N MET A 555 -14.74 -1.63 25.91
CA MET A 555 -15.08 -2.90 25.26
C MET A 555 -14.53 -4.13 25.99
N ASN A 556 -13.42 -3.98 26.70
CA ASN A 556 -12.78 -5.02 27.50
C ASN A 556 -13.21 -4.99 28.98
N GLY A 557 -14.18 -4.16 29.36
CA GLY A 557 -14.68 -4.06 30.74
C GLY A 557 -13.68 -3.43 31.71
N LEU A 558 -12.79 -2.57 31.21
CA LEU A 558 -11.71 -1.97 31.99
C LEU A 558 -12.09 -0.56 32.47
N THR A 559 -11.56 -0.17 33.63
CA THR A 559 -11.76 1.18 34.19
C THR A 559 -10.88 2.20 33.48
N TRP A 560 -11.49 3.34 33.12
CA TRP A 560 -10.84 4.46 32.45
C TRP A 560 -10.34 5.49 33.46
N VAL A 561 -9.22 6.15 33.17
CA VAL A 561 -8.69 7.26 33.96
C VAL A 561 -8.56 8.50 33.08
N ASP A 562 -9.30 9.55 33.42
CA ASP A 562 -9.16 10.86 32.77
C ASP A 562 -7.87 11.53 33.26
N SER A 563 -6.79 11.38 32.48
CA SER A 563 -5.47 11.97 32.74
C SER A 563 -4.87 12.54 31.45
N PHE A 564 -4.02 13.56 31.58
CA PHE A 564 -3.39 14.26 30.45
C PHE A 564 -4.38 14.83 29.41
N PRO A 565 -5.27 15.76 29.81
CA PRO A 565 -6.27 16.34 28.90
C PRO A 565 -5.62 17.13 27.76
N ILE A 566 -6.26 17.15 26.60
CA ILE A 566 -5.86 17.96 25.45
C ILE A 566 -6.56 19.32 25.55
N ASP A 567 -5.80 20.41 25.69
CA ASP A 567 -6.34 21.76 25.82
C ASP A 567 -6.97 22.25 24.49
N ALA A 568 -8.28 22.50 24.52
CA ALA A 568 -9.06 23.00 23.40
C ALA A 568 -8.70 24.45 22.98
N GLY A 569 -8.17 25.27 23.91
CA GLY A 569 -7.84 26.67 23.66
C GLY A 569 -6.68 26.85 22.67
N ARG A 570 -5.59 26.11 22.86
CA ARG A 570 -4.43 26.11 21.95
C ARG A 570 -4.74 25.52 20.57
N ALA A 571 -5.64 24.53 20.53
CA ALA A 571 -6.13 23.92 19.30
C ALA A 571 -6.92 24.90 18.42
N ARG A 572 -7.76 25.75 19.02
CA ARG A 572 -8.48 26.82 18.32
C ARG A 572 -7.54 27.85 17.73
N LEU A 573 -6.45 28.19 18.42
CA LEU A 573 -5.45 29.17 17.96
C LEU A 573 -4.65 28.66 16.75
N VAL A 574 -4.21 27.40 16.77
CA VAL A 574 -3.50 26.75 15.66
C VAL A 574 -4.42 26.52 14.45
N ASN A 575 -5.68 26.11 14.67
CA ASN A 575 -6.65 25.95 13.58
C ASN A 575 -7.06 27.29 12.95
N LYS A 576 -7.20 28.36 13.75
CA LYS A 576 -7.42 29.73 13.23
C LYS A 576 -6.28 30.20 12.33
N GLN A 577 -5.04 29.78 12.57
CA GLN A 577 -3.88 30.12 11.75
C GLN A 577 -3.75 29.31 10.44
N LYS A 578 -4.43 28.16 10.31
CA LYS A 578 -4.42 27.29 9.11
C LYS A 578 -5.58 27.54 8.14
N ASN A 579 -6.45 28.53 8.42
CA ASN A 579 -7.81 28.61 7.89
C ASN A 579 -7.96 29.18 6.46
N THR A 580 -6.87 29.39 5.71
CA THR A 580 -6.96 29.92 4.33
C THR A 580 -7.25 28.86 3.26
N ASP A 581 -7.20 27.57 3.62
CA ASP A 581 -7.24 26.46 2.67
C ASP A 581 -8.55 25.64 2.74
N ASP A 582 -9.53 26.06 3.54
CA ASP A 582 -10.75 25.28 3.81
C ASP A 582 -11.83 25.41 2.71
N TYR A 583 -11.65 26.34 1.78
CA TYR A 583 -12.59 26.71 0.72
C TYR A 583 -11.91 26.71 -0.65
N TYR A 584 -12.70 26.64 -1.72
CA TYR A 584 -12.19 27.00 -3.05
C TYR A 584 -12.41 28.48 -3.31
N THR A 585 -11.47 29.11 -3.99
CA THR A 585 -11.73 30.40 -4.62
C THR A 585 -12.75 30.24 -5.75
N LEU A 586 -13.35 31.38 -6.15
CA LEU A 586 -14.27 31.43 -7.29
C LEU A 586 -13.63 30.84 -8.57
N ASP A 587 -12.35 31.16 -8.81
CA ASP A 587 -11.59 30.70 -9.97
C ASP A 587 -11.36 29.19 -9.94
N GLU A 588 -10.98 28.64 -8.78
CA GLU A 588 -10.75 27.21 -8.61
C GLU A 588 -12.04 26.39 -8.80
N ALA A 589 -13.16 26.89 -8.26
CA ALA A 589 -14.46 26.27 -8.42
C ALA A 589 -14.95 26.32 -9.88
N ALA A 590 -14.70 27.43 -10.57
CA ALA A 590 -15.04 27.60 -11.98
C ALA A 590 -14.20 26.69 -12.88
N GLN A 591 -12.90 26.57 -12.60
CA GLN A 591 -11.99 25.67 -13.31
C GLN A 591 -12.41 24.20 -13.11
N LEU A 592 -12.72 23.78 -11.88
CA LEU A 592 -13.23 22.44 -11.61
C LEU A 592 -14.50 22.11 -12.41
N ALA A 593 -15.48 23.03 -12.42
CA ALA A 593 -16.71 22.88 -13.18
C ALA A 593 -16.45 22.73 -14.69
N TYR A 594 -15.57 23.57 -15.23
CA TYR A 594 -15.19 23.55 -16.64
C TYR A 594 -14.57 22.21 -17.05
N HIS A 595 -13.59 21.69 -16.30
CA HIS A 595 -12.93 20.43 -16.65
C HIS A 595 -13.90 19.23 -16.59
N ILE A 596 -14.84 19.22 -15.64
CA ILE A 596 -15.84 18.16 -15.53
C ILE A 596 -16.80 18.16 -16.74
N GLU A 597 -17.31 19.32 -17.15
CA GLU A 597 -18.18 19.43 -18.33
C GLU A 597 -17.41 19.13 -19.63
N HIS A 598 -16.19 19.65 -19.77
CA HIS A 598 -15.32 19.38 -20.92
C HIS A 598 -15.05 17.89 -21.07
N LEU A 599 -14.72 17.20 -19.98
CA LEU A 599 -14.51 15.75 -20.01
C LEU A 599 -15.80 15.00 -20.34
N LEU A 600 -16.96 15.40 -19.83
CA LEU A 600 -18.26 14.79 -20.15
C LEU A 600 -18.70 14.99 -21.60
N ALA A 601 -18.17 16.01 -22.29
CA ALA A 601 -18.47 16.30 -23.69
C ALA A 601 -17.66 15.45 -24.69
N LYS A 602 -16.62 14.73 -24.24
CA LYS A 602 -15.79 13.88 -25.11
C LYS A 602 -16.57 12.65 -25.59
N GLU A 603 -16.46 12.33 -26.87
CA GLU A 603 -16.97 11.08 -27.43
C GLU A 603 -16.19 9.87 -26.89
N ASN A 604 -16.87 8.75 -26.64
CA ASN A 604 -16.28 7.47 -26.22
C ASN A 604 -15.63 7.42 -24.81
N LEU A 605 -16.22 8.05 -23.80
CA LEU A 605 -15.79 7.86 -22.40
C LEU A 605 -16.12 6.45 -21.87
N PRO A 606 -15.18 5.76 -21.19
CA PRO A 606 -15.46 4.54 -20.45
C PRO A 606 -16.61 4.74 -19.44
N ARG A 607 -17.46 3.71 -19.26
CA ARG A 607 -18.63 3.79 -18.36
C ARG A 607 -18.26 4.23 -16.93
N LEU A 608 -17.13 3.75 -16.42
CA LEU A 608 -16.66 4.11 -15.08
C LEU A 608 -16.27 5.60 -14.97
N HIS A 609 -15.63 6.16 -16.01
CA HIS A 609 -15.30 7.58 -16.05
C HIS A 609 -16.56 8.44 -16.14
N GLN A 610 -17.56 8.01 -16.92
CA GLN A 610 -18.87 8.66 -16.96
C GLN A 610 -19.54 8.67 -15.58
N LEU A 611 -19.50 7.54 -14.86
CA LEU A 611 -20.04 7.44 -13.51
C LEU A 611 -19.34 8.42 -12.55
N TRP A 612 -17.99 8.46 -12.54
CA TRP A 612 -17.24 9.40 -11.71
C TRP A 612 -17.58 10.86 -12.03
N LEU A 613 -17.53 11.26 -13.30
CA LEU A 613 -17.78 12.64 -13.69
C LEU A 613 -19.23 13.07 -13.36
N ARG A 614 -20.23 12.20 -13.57
CA ARG A 614 -21.63 12.49 -13.23
C ARG A 614 -21.84 12.60 -11.72
N VAL A 615 -21.24 11.72 -10.91
CA VAL A 615 -21.29 11.83 -9.44
C VAL A 615 -20.61 13.12 -8.97
N ALA A 616 -19.46 13.49 -9.54
CA ALA A 616 -18.78 14.74 -9.24
C ALA A 616 -19.66 15.96 -9.57
N ARG A 617 -20.33 15.93 -10.72
CA ARG A 617 -21.29 16.94 -11.14
C ARG A 617 -22.49 17.04 -10.21
N ILE A 618 -23.06 15.91 -9.76
CA ILE A 618 -24.15 15.88 -8.77
C ILE A 618 -23.69 16.54 -7.47
N VAL A 619 -22.52 16.18 -6.94
CA VAL A 619 -21.98 16.73 -5.68
C VAL A 619 -21.73 18.23 -5.80
N LEU A 620 -21.17 18.72 -6.92
CA LEU A 620 -20.96 20.14 -7.16
C LEU A 620 -22.25 20.95 -7.24
N LYS A 621 -23.31 20.40 -7.85
CA LYS A 621 -24.61 21.08 -7.99
C LYS A 621 -25.42 21.11 -6.71
N THR A 622 -25.34 20.04 -5.91
CA THR A 622 -26.25 19.83 -4.78
C THR A 622 -25.64 20.19 -3.43
N ASN A 623 -24.30 20.15 -3.34
CA ASN A 623 -23.53 20.12 -2.10
C ASN A 623 -23.93 18.95 -1.17
N TRP A 624 -24.52 17.88 -1.73
CA TRP A 624 -24.90 16.71 -0.96
C TRP A 624 -23.69 15.99 -0.39
N ASN A 625 -23.90 15.34 0.76
CA ASN A 625 -22.88 14.47 1.33
C ASN A 625 -22.61 13.31 0.37
N LEU A 626 -21.33 13.06 0.10
CA LEU A 626 -20.92 12.02 -0.85
C LEU A 626 -21.42 10.63 -0.44
N SER A 627 -21.34 10.27 0.86
CA SER A 627 -21.74 8.94 1.31
C SER A 627 -23.22 8.60 1.05
N PRO A 628 -24.21 9.47 1.40
CA PRO A 628 -25.60 9.27 0.98
C PRO A 628 -25.79 9.16 -0.53
N VAL A 629 -25.09 9.96 -1.33
CA VAL A 629 -25.17 9.88 -2.81
C VAL A 629 -24.66 8.54 -3.33
N LEU A 630 -23.56 8.04 -2.78
CA LEU A 630 -22.99 6.73 -3.14
C LEU A 630 -23.88 5.54 -2.74
N ASN A 631 -24.82 5.74 -1.82
CA ASN A 631 -25.73 4.73 -1.29
C ASN A 631 -27.15 4.80 -1.86
N LEU A 632 -27.41 5.64 -2.86
CA LEU A 632 -28.72 5.72 -3.51
C LEU A 632 -29.08 4.41 -4.21
N ASP A 633 -30.30 3.94 -3.96
CA ASP A 633 -30.93 2.83 -4.64
C ASP A 633 -31.98 3.31 -5.67
N VAL A 634 -32.43 2.41 -6.55
CA VAL A 634 -33.50 2.69 -7.53
C VAL A 634 -34.79 3.15 -6.86
N ASP A 635 -35.07 2.59 -5.68
CA ASP A 635 -36.27 2.91 -4.88
C ASP A 635 -36.14 4.26 -4.15
N ASP A 636 -35.00 4.95 -4.26
CA ASP A 636 -34.83 6.29 -3.67
C ASP A 636 -35.14 7.42 -4.66
N LEU A 637 -35.44 7.08 -5.92
CA LEU A 637 -35.85 8.01 -6.96
C LEU A 637 -37.33 7.75 -7.33
N PHE A 638 -38.23 8.62 -6.87
CA PHE A 638 -39.67 8.47 -7.09
C PHE A 638 -40.14 9.45 -8.15
N GLU A 639 -40.87 8.99 -9.16
CA GLU A 639 -41.66 9.87 -10.01
C GLU A 639 -42.99 10.16 -9.32
N VAL A 640 -43.35 11.43 -9.21
CA VAL A 640 -44.57 11.90 -8.56
C VAL A 640 -45.24 12.92 -9.48
N GLU A 641 -46.57 12.92 -9.50
CA GLU A 641 -47.35 13.85 -10.31
C GLU A 641 -47.97 14.90 -9.39
N PHE A 642 -47.59 16.16 -9.59
CA PHE A 642 -48.13 17.31 -8.89
C PHE A 642 -48.77 18.25 -9.91
N ALA A 643 -50.04 18.61 -9.71
CA ALA A 643 -50.79 19.53 -10.58
C ALA A 643 -50.70 19.20 -12.09
N GLY A 644 -50.70 17.91 -12.46
CA GLY A 644 -50.61 17.44 -13.85
C GLY A 644 -49.21 17.50 -14.47
N LYS A 645 -48.16 17.82 -13.70
CA LYS A 645 -46.74 17.74 -14.12
C LYS A 645 -46.03 16.62 -13.38
N ARG A 646 -45.30 15.78 -14.13
CA ARG A 646 -44.43 14.73 -13.57
C ARG A 646 -43.12 15.34 -13.07
N THR A 647 -42.79 15.10 -11.81
CA THR A 647 -41.56 15.52 -11.13
C THR A 647 -40.93 14.34 -10.39
N TYR A 648 -39.69 14.48 -9.91
CA TYR A 648 -38.96 13.40 -9.25
C TYR A 648 -38.57 13.76 -7.81
N LEU A 649 -38.79 12.89 -6.84
CA LEU A 649 -38.27 13.02 -5.47
C LEU A 649 -37.03 12.15 -5.31
N VAL A 650 -36.00 12.67 -4.63
CA VAL A 650 -34.83 11.88 -4.22
C VAL A 650 -34.74 11.78 -2.71
N ARG A 651 -34.69 10.54 -2.20
CA ARG A 651 -34.55 10.22 -0.79
C ARG A 651 -33.09 9.95 -0.43
N LEU A 652 -32.54 10.70 0.52
CA LEU A 652 -31.19 10.48 1.05
C LEU A 652 -31.23 10.04 2.50
N PHE A 653 -30.63 8.88 2.80
CA PHE A 653 -30.43 8.43 4.16
C PHE A 653 -29.10 8.95 4.72
N LYS A 654 -29.11 9.45 5.96
CA LYS A 654 -27.90 9.88 6.68
C LYS A 654 -27.55 8.88 7.79
N PRO A 655 -26.66 7.90 7.57
CA PRO A 655 -26.32 6.91 8.60
C PRO A 655 -25.80 7.51 9.91
N ARG A 656 -25.03 8.60 9.84
CA ARG A 656 -24.46 9.29 11.02
C ARG A 656 -25.47 10.14 11.80
N ALA A 657 -26.69 10.31 11.28
CA ALA A 657 -27.79 11.00 11.94
C ALA A 657 -28.92 9.99 12.24
N LEU A 658 -28.56 8.78 12.68
CA LEU A 658 -29.52 7.71 13.01
C LEU A 658 -30.47 7.37 11.85
N TYR A 659 -29.95 7.39 10.62
CA TYR A 659 -30.73 7.17 9.39
C TYR A 659 -31.86 8.19 9.15
N ALA A 660 -31.76 9.41 9.71
CA ALA A 660 -32.68 10.50 9.38
C ALA A 660 -32.83 10.66 7.86
N THR A 661 -34.08 10.66 7.42
CA THR A 661 -34.46 10.75 6.01
C THR A 661 -34.47 12.21 5.58
N GLN A 662 -33.71 12.55 4.54
CA GLN A 662 -33.81 13.85 3.88
C GLN A 662 -34.44 13.68 2.50
N TRP A 663 -35.57 14.34 2.28
CA TRP A 663 -36.25 14.38 0.98
C TRP A 663 -35.80 15.62 0.19
N ASN A 664 -35.59 15.47 -1.11
CA ASN A 664 -35.31 16.60 -2.01
C ASN A 664 -36.32 16.56 -3.16
N HIS A 665 -37.07 17.66 -3.32
CA HIS A 665 -38.08 17.86 -4.37
C HIS A 665 -37.58 18.81 -5.46
N PHE A 666 -38.09 18.65 -6.68
CA PHE A 666 -37.32 18.97 -7.86
C PHE A 666 -38.17 19.45 -9.06
N ASP A 667 -38.89 20.56 -8.90
CA ASP A 667 -39.82 21.03 -9.95
C ASP A 667 -39.20 21.94 -11.03
N ALA A 668 -39.75 21.82 -12.25
CA ALA A 668 -39.52 22.70 -13.39
C ALA A 668 -40.62 23.79 -13.45
N HIS A 669 -40.44 24.81 -12.61
CA HIS A 669 -41.24 26.05 -12.52
C HIS A 669 -42.76 25.87 -12.36
N VAL A 670 -43.25 26.15 -11.14
CA VAL A 670 -44.21 27.24 -10.85
C VAL A 670 -43.86 27.81 -9.46
N GLU A 671 -43.89 29.14 -9.36
CA GLU A 671 -43.96 30.09 -8.23
C GLU A 671 -44.11 29.63 -6.75
N GLU A 672 -43.50 28.54 -6.30
CA GLU A 672 -43.51 28.10 -4.90
C GLU A 672 -42.09 27.92 -4.33
N LEU A 673 -41.83 28.51 -3.15
CA LEU A 673 -41.21 27.86 -1.98
C LEU A 673 -41.12 28.80 -0.78
N LEU A 674 -42.14 28.74 0.07
CA LEU A 674 -42.08 29.16 1.47
C LEU A 674 -42.48 27.96 2.34
N VAL A 675 -41.58 26.98 2.48
CA VAL A 675 -41.44 26.13 3.69
C VAL A 675 -39.99 25.65 3.71
N ASP A 676 -39.34 25.77 4.87
CA ASP A 676 -37.95 25.37 5.12
C ASP A 676 -37.65 23.92 4.66
N ASP A 677 -36.40 23.73 4.19
CA ASP A 677 -35.71 22.50 3.76
C ASP A 677 -35.81 22.01 2.29
N ILE A 678 -36.41 22.74 1.36
CA ILE A 678 -36.49 22.28 -0.06
C ILE A 678 -35.72 23.21 -1.02
N LYS A 679 -34.65 22.70 -1.65
CA LYS A 679 -33.92 23.37 -2.76
C LYS A 679 -34.58 23.08 -4.12
N VAL A 680 -35.15 24.08 -4.80
CA VAL A 680 -35.74 23.92 -6.16
C VAL A 680 -35.11 24.86 -7.20
N GLY A 681 -35.07 24.40 -8.45
CA GLY A 681 -34.68 25.19 -9.64
C GLY A 681 -34.41 24.32 -10.89
N LYS A 682 -34.32 24.91 -12.09
CA LYS A 682 -34.04 24.21 -13.39
C LYS A 682 -32.80 23.28 -13.41
N GLU A 683 -31.86 23.46 -12.49
CA GLU A 683 -30.59 22.70 -12.37
C GLU A 683 -30.77 21.30 -11.77
N VAL A 684 -31.83 21.15 -10.99
CA VAL A 684 -32.26 19.90 -10.40
C VAL A 684 -32.72 18.90 -11.46
N VAL A 685 -33.39 19.36 -12.51
CA VAL A 685 -33.77 18.50 -13.64
C VAL A 685 -32.52 17.91 -14.30
N ALA A 686 -31.39 18.63 -14.29
CA ALA A 686 -30.12 18.08 -14.78
C ALA A 686 -29.50 17.06 -13.81
N VAL A 687 -29.68 17.21 -12.49
CA VAL A 687 -29.28 16.20 -11.49
C VAL A 687 -30.13 14.94 -11.62
N VAL A 688 -31.45 15.09 -11.78
CA VAL A 688 -32.38 13.97 -12.04
C VAL A 688 -32.01 13.29 -13.36
N ARG A 689 -31.69 14.04 -14.43
CA ARG A 689 -31.18 13.44 -15.68
C ARG A 689 -29.87 12.68 -15.48
N ASP A 690 -28.97 13.15 -14.62
CA ASP A 690 -27.76 12.40 -14.28
C ASP A 690 -28.06 11.12 -13.52
N LEU A 691 -28.96 11.19 -12.52
CA LEU A 691 -29.40 10.02 -11.75
C LEU A 691 -30.14 9.02 -12.64
N GLN A 692 -31.03 9.47 -13.53
CA GLN A 692 -31.73 8.66 -14.52
C GLN A 692 -30.75 8.06 -15.52
N PHE A 693 -29.76 8.82 -16.00
CA PHE A 693 -28.75 8.28 -16.91
C PHE A 693 -27.89 7.22 -16.21
N ILE A 694 -27.49 7.46 -14.95
CA ILE A 694 -26.79 6.44 -14.16
C ILE A 694 -27.69 5.21 -14.03
N MET A 695 -28.94 5.39 -13.60
CA MET A 695 -29.92 4.33 -13.39
C MET A 695 -30.15 3.50 -14.65
N ASN A 696 -30.44 4.15 -15.77
CA ASN A 696 -30.94 3.51 -16.99
C ASN A 696 -29.81 3.11 -17.96
N ASN A 697 -28.74 3.90 -18.05
CA ASN A 697 -27.69 3.71 -19.07
C ASN A 697 -26.39 3.13 -18.51
N LEU A 698 -26.05 3.39 -17.24
CA LEU A 698 -24.78 2.92 -16.67
C LEU A 698 -24.90 1.69 -15.78
N SER A 699 -26.04 1.50 -15.12
CA SER A 699 -26.19 0.49 -14.06
C SER A 699 -27.33 -0.51 -14.28
N ALA A 700 -28.25 -0.28 -15.23
CA ALA A 700 -29.42 -1.14 -15.46
C ALA A 700 -29.06 -2.56 -15.88
N ASP A 701 -28.21 -2.71 -16.90
CA ASP A 701 -27.77 -4.02 -17.40
C ASP A 701 -27.00 -4.81 -16.33
N ILE A 702 -26.18 -4.12 -15.54
CA ILE A 702 -25.49 -4.71 -14.38
C ILE A 702 -26.52 -5.23 -13.38
N ARG A 703 -27.47 -4.40 -12.91
CA ARG A 703 -28.50 -4.83 -11.96
C ARG A 703 -29.36 -5.98 -12.49
N PHE A 704 -29.69 -5.96 -13.78
CA PHE A 704 -30.46 -7.03 -14.41
C PHE A 704 -29.71 -8.37 -14.40
N SER A 705 -28.39 -8.34 -14.61
CA SER A 705 -27.53 -9.53 -14.59
C SER A 705 -27.29 -10.13 -13.19
N LEU A 706 -27.58 -9.39 -12.12
CA LEU A 706 -27.39 -9.83 -10.73
C LEU A 706 -28.56 -10.68 -10.22
N SER A 707 -28.29 -11.65 -9.35
CA SER A 707 -29.33 -12.41 -8.65
C SER A 707 -30.17 -11.50 -7.74
N ASP A 708 -31.42 -11.87 -7.49
CA ASP A 708 -32.33 -11.06 -6.67
C ASP A 708 -31.86 -10.91 -5.21
N THR A 709 -31.04 -11.84 -4.74
CA THR A 709 -30.40 -11.84 -3.42
C THR A 709 -29.11 -11.02 -3.35
N HIS A 710 -28.62 -10.47 -4.46
CA HIS A 710 -27.35 -9.76 -4.49
C HIS A 710 -27.46 -8.39 -3.77
N PRO A 711 -26.50 -8.01 -2.89
CA PRO A 711 -26.57 -6.76 -2.11
C PRO A 711 -26.70 -5.48 -2.95
N PHE A 712 -26.23 -5.51 -4.20
CA PHE A 712 -26.25 -4.38 -5.12
C PHE A 712 -27.39 -4.43 -6.14
N LYS A 713 -28.36 -5.34 -5.99
CA LYS A 713 -29.46 -5.52 -6.95
C LYS A 713 -30.26 -4.23 -7.19
N LYS A 714 -30.34 -3.35 -6.19
CA LYS A 714 -31.06 -2.07 -6.23
C LYS A 714 -30.16 -0.84 -6.33
N SER A 715 -28.85 -0.98 -6.19
CA SER A 715 -27.95 0.18 -6.07
C SER A 715 -27.68 0.88 -7.40
N LEU A 716 -27.67 2.22 -7.36
CA LEU A 716 -27.43 3.05 -8.55
C LEU A 716 -25.94 3.18 -8.87
N MET A 717 -25.09 3.37 -7.86
CA MET A 717 -23.68 3.73 -8.03
C MET A 717 -22.78 2.50 -8.24
N ILE A 718 -23.14 1.64 -9.19
CA ILE A 718 -22.45 0.38 -9.48
C ILE A 718 -21.80 0.36 -10.86
N PHE A 719 -20.75 -0.45 -11.01
CA PHE A 719 -20.00 -0.58 -12.26
C PHE A 719 -19.37 -1.97 -12.41
N ASN A 720 -19.11 -2.38 -13.65
CA ASN A 720 -18.49 -3.67 -14.01
C ASN A 720 -17.42 -3.50 -15.12
N ASP A 721 -16.45 -2.60 -14.90
CA ASP A 721 -15.44 -2.26 -15.93
C ASP A 721 -14.30 -3.30 -16.08
N GLY A 722 -14.66 -4.56 -16.35
CA GLY A 722 -13.78 -5.66 -16.79
C GLY A 722 -12.46 -5.82 -16.02
N LEU A 723 -11.46 -5.03 -16.40
CA LEU A 723 -10.11 -4.98 -15.83
C LEU A 723 -10.07 -4.45 -14.39
N HIS A 724 -10.87 -3.43 -14.03
CA HIS A 724 -10.85 -2.82 -12.70
C HIS A 724 -11.77 -3.53 -11.70
N SER A 725 -12.85 -4.13 -12.22
CA SER A 725 -13.82 -4.86 -11.42
C SER A 725 -13.60 -6.38 -11.41
N ASN A 726 -12.63 -6.89 -12.18
CA ASN A 726 -12.46 -8.31 -12.45
C ASN A 726 -13.76 -8.94 -13.01
N GLY A 727 -14.48 -8.18 -13.83
CA GLY A 727 -15.80 -8.54 -14.35
C GLY A 727 -16.97 -8.46 -13.34
N ARG A 728 -16.72 -8.37 -12.03
CA ARG A 728 -17.80 -8.35 -11.02
C ARG A 728 -18.48 -7.00 -10.91
N ALA A 729 -19.72 -6.98 -10.43
CA ALA A 729 -20.37 -5.73 -10.05
C ALA A 729 -19.74 -5.18 -8.77
N LYS A 730 -19.24 -3.95 -8.84
CA LYS A 730 -18.70 -3.21 -7.69
C LYS A 730 -19.53 -1.96 -7.46
N ARG A 731 -19.59 -1.52 -6.21
CA ARG A 731 -20.17 -0.22 -5.84
C ARG A 731 -19.06 0.81 -5.67
N LEU A 732 -19.33 2.03 -6.13
CA LEU A 732 -18.42 3.14 -6.00
C LEU A 732 -18.23 3.50 -4.51
N THR A 733 -16.98 3.50 -4.04
CA THR A 733 -16.64 3.92 -2.68
C THR A 733 -16.08 5.33 -2.69
N GLU A 734 -16.15 6.03 -1.55
CA GLU A 734 -15.61 7.38 -1.41
C GLU A 734 -14.11 7.44 -1.78
N GLY A 735 -13.33 6.46 -1.33
CA GLY A 735 -11.89 6.38 -1.64
C GLY A 735 -11.62 6.14 -3.13
N SER A 736 -12.32 5.18 -3.75
CA SER A 736 -12.16 4.91 -5.20
C SER A 736 -12.60 6.07 -6.06
N PHE A 737 -13.69 6.74 -5.66
CA PHE A 737 -14.22 7.92 -6.36
C PHE A 737 -13.25 9.10 -6.30
N LYS A 738 -12.82 9.48 -5.09
CA LYS A 738 -11.88 10.61 -4.89
C LYS A 738 -10.58 10.40 -5.65
N LYS A 739 -10.05 9.17 -5.65
CA LYS A 739 -8.84 8.85 -6.40
C LYS A 739 -9.09 8.97 -7.91
N GLY A 740 -10.12 8.28 -8.43
CA GLY A 740 -10.40 8.24 -9.86
C GLY A 740 -10.75 9.59 -10.46
N ILE A 741 -11.55 10.41 -9.78
CA ILE A 741 -11.91 11.76 -10.29
C ILE A 741 -10.69 12.69 -10.33
N ASN A 742 -9.82 12.65 -9.31
CA ASN A 742 -8.62 13.49 -9.29
C ASN A 742 -7.57 13.04 -10.32
N GLU A 743 -7.45 11.73 -10.56
CA GLU A 743 -6.61 11.21 -11.65
C GLU A 743 -7.13 11.72 -13.01
N LEU A 744 -8.44 11.61 -13.28
CA LEU A 744 -9.03 12.13 -14.52
C LEU A 744 -8.89 13.65 -14.69
N LEU A 745 -9.09 14.41 -13.61
CA LEU A 745 -8.92 15.86 -13.64
C LEU A 745 -7.47 16.24 -13.89
N SER A 746 -6.52 15.57 -13.24
CA SER A 746 -5.08 15.78 -13.47
C SER A 746 -4.66 15.42 -14.90
N GLU A 747 -5.17 14.32 -15.47
CA GLU A 747 -4.93 13.95 -16.87
C GLU A 747 -5.49 15.00 -17.85
N SER A 748 -6.51 15.75 -17.44
CA SER A 748 -7.04 16.88 -18.19
C SER A 748 -6.31 18.21 -17.94
N ASN A 749 -5.16 18.18 -17.23
CA ASN A 749 -4.39 19.34 -16.79
C ASN A 749 -5.13 20.29 -15.83
N CYS A 750 -6.11 19.78 -15.06
CA CYS A 750 -6.71 20.55 -13.99
C CYS A 750 -5.79 20.53 -12.76
N PRO A 751 -5.30 21.70 -12.28
CA PRO A 751 -4.42 21.76 -11.11
C PRO A 751 -5.18 21.63 -9.78
N ILE A 752 -6.51 21.67 -9.82
CA ILE A 752 -7.36 21.75 -8.62
C ILE A 752 -7.79 20.37 -8.17
N VAL A 753 -7.49 20.02 -6.93
CA VAL A 753 -7.88 18.75 -6.31
C VAL A 753 -9.35 18.80 -5.92
N PHE A 754 -10.18 17.91 -6.47
CA PHE A 754 -11.59 17.72 -6.13
C PHE A 754 -11.77 17.17 -4.70
N THR A 755 -12.45 17.95 -3.86
CA THR A 755 -12.68 17.66 -2.44
C THR A 755 -14.15 17.91 -2.07
N PRO A 756 -14.97 16.87 -1.84
CA PRO A 756 -16.37 17.00 -1.42
C PRO A 756 -16.57 17.88 -0.19
N THR A 757 -15.61 17.86 0.75
CA THR A 757 -15.66 18.68 1.97
C THR A 757 -15.53 20.18 1.67
N LYS A 758 -14.59 20.58 0.80
CA LYS A 758 -14.42 21.98 0.38
C LYS A 758 -15.66 22.46 -0.41
N ILE A 759 -16.24 21.60 -1.25
CA ILE A 759 -17.50 21.89 -1.97
C ILE A 759 -18.65 22.16 -0.99
N ARG A 760 -18.82 21.29 0.02
CA ARG A 760 -19.86 21.44 1.02
C ARG A 760 -19.67 22.70 1.88
N LYS A 761 -18.44 22.98 2.32
CA LYS A 761 -18.13 24.15 3.15
C LYS A 761 -18.24 25.48 2.37
N GLY A 762 -17.88 25.49 1.08
CA GLY A 762 -17.80 26.70 0.26
C GLY A 762 -19.05 27.09 -0.53
N GLY A 763 -20.15 26.32 -0.47
CA GLY A 763 -21.43 26.75 -1.07
C GLY A 763 -21.38 26.98 -2.59
N LEU A 764 -20.54 26.23 -3.33
CA LEU A 764 -20.14 26.50 -4.72
C LEU A 764 -21.24 26.40 -5.79
N ASN A 765 -22.49 26.14 -5.40
CA ASN A 765 -23.60 25.94 -6.33
C ASN A 765 -23.74 27.16 -7.27
N PHE A 766 -23.65 28.38 -6.72
CA PHE A 766 -23.75 29.62 -7.50
C PHE A 766 -22.65 29.79 -8.57
N ILE A 767 -21.42 29.37 -8.30
CA ILE A 767 -20.29 29.51 -9.24
C ILE A 767 -20.42 28.52 -10.39
N TYR A 768 -20.81 27.28 -10.06
CA TYR A 768 -21.11 26.27 -11.06
C TYR A 768 -22.27 26.72 -11.98
N ARG A 769 -23.28 27.43 -11.45
CA ARG A 769 -24.40 28.00 -12.23
C ARG A 769 -23.93 28.94 -13.33
N GLN A 770 -22.99 29.84 -13.03
CA GLN A 770 -22.46 30.78 -14.02
C GLN A 770 -21.62 30.07 -15.09
N VAL A 771 -20.73 29.16 -14.70
CA VAL A 771 -19.87 28.42 -15.65
C VAL A 771 -20.67 27.52 -16.58
N SER A 772 -21.67 26.78 -16.06
CA SER A 772 -22.52 25.93 -16.89
C SER A 772 -23.40 26.72 -17.87
N LYS A 773 -23.83 27.94 -17.51
CA LYS A 773 -24.65 28.80 -18.36
C LYS A 773 -23.85 29.31 -19.56
N GLU A 774 -22.60 29.72 -19.35
CA GLU A 774 -21.72 30.21 -20.43
C GLU A 774 -21.21 29.08 -21.34
N LEU A 775 -20.93 27.88 -20.80
CA LEU A 775 -20.56 26.71 -21.61
C LEU A 775 -21.67 26.26 -22.59
N ARG A 776 -22.95 26.39 -22.19
CA ARG A 776 -24.10 26.00 -23.04
C ARG A 776 -24.44 26.99 -24.13
N LYS A 777 -24.11 28.28 -23.95
CA LYS A 777 -24.35 29.32 -24.97
C LYS A 777 -23.44 29.16 -26.18
N TYR A 778 -22.28 28.52 -26.00
CA TYR A 778 -21.27 28.43 -27.04
C TYR A 778 -20.84 26.98 -27.26
N ASN A 779 -21.49 26.27 -28.19
CA ASN A 779 -21.15 24.89 -28.57
C ASN A 779 -19.68 24.70 -28.99
N ALA A 780 -18.94 25.77 -29.31
CA ALA A 780 -17.52 25.75 -29.66
C ALA A 780 -16.55 25.84 -28.46
N VAL A 781 -17.04 26.17 -27.26
CA VAL A 781 -16.18 26.40 -26.07
C VAL A 781 -15.58 25.10 -25.51
N SER A 782 -16.19 23.94 -25.78
CA SER A 782 -15.63 22.63 -25.45
C SER A 782 -14.30 22.33 -26.16
N ASN A 783 -13.90 23.12 -27.16
CA ASN A 783 -12.64 22.98 -27.91
C ASN A 783 -11.53 23.97 -27.49
N HIS A 784 -11.75 24.78 -26.46
CA HIS A 784 -10.78 25.78 -25.98
C HIS A 784 -10.03 25.28 -24.73
N THR A 785 -8.89 25.87 -24.36
CA THR A 785 -8.25 25.60 -23.05
C THR A 785 -8.90 26.44 -21.95
N TRP A 786 -8.63 26.14 -20.68
CA TRP A 786 -9.14 26.92 -19.54
C TRP A 786 -8.79 28.41 -19.66
N GLU A 787 -7.56 28.73 -20.08
CA GLU A 787 -7.07 30.11 -20.22
C GLU A 787 -7.84 30.87 -21.31
N VAL A 788 -8.17 30.18 -22.41
CA VAL A 788 -8.95 30.73 -23.53
C VAL A 788 -10.42 30.89 -23.13
N PHE A 789 -10.98 29.93 -22.39
CA PHE A 789 -12.33 30.02 -21.83
C PHE A 789 -12.46 31.20 -20.86
N LYS A 790 -11.53 31.30 -19.91
CA LYS A 790 -11.47 32.37 -18.90
C LYS A 790 -11.36 33.75 -19.53
N LYS A 791 -10.48 33.91 -20.53
CA LYS A 791 -10.20 35.21 -21.17
C LYS A 791 -11.34 35.71 -22.06
N ASN A 792 -12.01 34.81 -22.79
CA ASN A 792 -12.91 35.20 -23.87
C ASN A 792 -14.41 35.01 -23.56
N TYR A 793 -14.75 34.14 -22.60
CA TYR A 793 -16.14 33.71 -22.38
C TYR A 793 -16.58 33.80 -20.91
N PHE A 794 -15.68 33.60 -19.95
CA PHE A 794 -15.99 33.77 -18.54
C PHE A 794 -15.88 35.25 -18.13
N ARG A 795 -16.98 36.00 -18.29
CA ARG A 795 -17.10 37.35 -17.71
C ARG A 795 -17.68 37.22 -16.30
N TYR A 796 -16.82 37.34 -15.29
CA TYR A 796 -17.25 37.46 -13.91
C TYR A 796 -17.92 38.82 -13.75
N ASP A 797 -19.23 38.82 -13.51
CA ASP A 797 -19.95 40.03 -13.12
C ASP A 797 -19.97 40.09 -11.60
N GLU A 798 -19.03 40.85 -11.04
CA GLU A 798 -18.92 41.12 -9.60
C GLU A 798 -20.25 41.70 -9.06
N LYS A 799 -21.00 42.41 -9.92
CA LYS A 799 -22.36 42.87 -9.62
C LYS A 799 -23.37 41.75 -9.46
N ALA A 800 -23.25 40.58 -10.07
CA ALA A 800 -24.26 39.52 -9.95
C ALA A 800 -24.22 38.81 -8.58
N SER A 801 -23.05 38.78 -7.93
CA SER A 801 -22.89 38.29 -6.54
C SER A 801 -23.34 39.35 -5.54
N GLU A 802 -23.05 40.63 -5.81
CA GLU A 802 -23.60 41.76 -5.06
C GLU A 802 -25.11 41.91 -5.28
N GLU A 803 -25.65 41.55 -6.44
CA GLU A 803 -27.07 41.55 -6.78
C GLU A 803 -27.81 40.42 -6.08
N ALA A 804 -27.22 39.24 -5.84
CA ALA A 804 -27.88 38.21 -5.04
C ALA A 804 -28.02 38.63 -3.56
N LEU A 805 -27.05 39.40 -3.04
CA LEU A 805 -27.10 40.03 -1.72
C LEU A 805 -28.00 41.28 -1.73
N SER A 806 -27.96 42.10 -2.77
CA SER A 806 -28.86 43.25 -2.99
C SER A 806 -30.29 42.83 -3.29
N TYR A 807 -30.52 41.62 -3.80
CA TYR A 807 -31.84 41.00 -4.00
C TYR A 807 -32.36 40.42 -2.69
N ALA A 808 -31.50 39.89 -1.80
CA ALA A 808 -31.89 39.60 -0.43
C ALA A 808 -32.22 40.89 0.37
N ILE A 809 -31.52 41.99 0.07
CA ILE A 809 -31.79 43.33 0.63
C ILE A 809 -33.03 43.98 -0.02
N SER A 810 -33.24 43.79 -1.33
CA SER A 810 -34.46 44.24 -2.01
C SER A 810 -35.65 43.45 -1.51
N ILE A 811 -35.52 42.14 -1.25
CA ILE A 811 -36.57 41.35 -0.61
C ILE A 811 -36.93 41.91 0.76
N MET A 812 -35.97 42.37 1.57
CA MET A 812 -36.28 43.08 2.82
C MET A 812 -36.93 44.46 2.59
N GLY A 813 -36.46 45.24 1.61
CA GLY A 813 -37.06 46.53 1.25
C GLY A 813 -38.44 46.45 0.58
N ASP A 814 -38.68 45.36 -0.16
CA ASP A 814 -39.93 44.98 -0.81
C ASP A 814 -40.90 44.40 0.23
N TYR A 815 -40.39 43.77 1.30
CA TYR A 815 -41.16 43.28 2.45
C TYR A 815 -41.97 44.39 3.14
N PHE A 816 -41.39 45.60 3.16
CA PHE A 816 -41.99 46.80 3.76
C PHE A 816 -42.67 47.72 2.75
N HIS A 817 -42.53 47.46 1.44
CA HIS A 817 -43.21 48.27 0.42
C HIS A 817 -44.72 48.03 0.43
N GLY A 818 -45.49 49.10 0.65
CA GLY A 818 -46.96 49.06 0.64
C GLY A 818 -47.62 48.59 1.94
N ARG A 819 -46.85 48.40 3.03
CA ARG A 819 -47.40 48.20 4.39
C ARG A 819 -47.35 49.51 5.19
N PRO A 820 -48.40 49.89 5.93
CA PRO A 820 -48.33 51.02 6.84
C PRO A 820 -47.35 50.73 7.99
N ILE A 821 -46.23 51.46 8.04
CA ILE A 821 -45.24 51.39 9.12
C ILE A 821 -45.65 52.38 10.21
N ILE A 822 -45.69 51.92 11.46
CA ILE A 822 -46.00 52.77 12.61
C ILE A 822 -44.80 52.92 13.56
N ASP A 823 -44.61 54.15 14.03
CA ASP A 823 -43.48 54.51 14.89
C ASP A 823 -43.55 53.91 16.30
N LYS A 824 -44.73 53.48 16.78
CA LYS A 824 -44.90 52.90 18.14
C LYS A 824 -45.96 51.81 18.18
N ILE A 825 -45.54 50.57 18.50
CA ILE A 825 -46.46 49.46 18.74
C ILE A 825 -47.13 49.63 20.12
N LYS A 826 -48.28 49.00 20.31
CA LYS A 826 -48.95 48.98 21.62
C LYS A 826 -48.43 47.82 22.45
N ILE A 827 -48.01 48.09 23.68
CA ILE A 827 -47.60 47.08 24.65
C ILE A 827 -48.66 47.01 25.77
N VAL A 828 -48.98 45.80 26.20
CA VAL A 828 -50.13 45.50 27.06
C VAL A 828 -49.73 44.48 28.13
N THR A 829 -50.42 44.52 29.27
CA THR A 829 -50.23 43.56 30.39
C THR A 829 -51.22 42.40 30.35
N GLU A 830 -52.39 42.60 29.74
CA GLU A 830 -53.48 41.62 29.69
C GLU A 830 -53.80 41.23 28.23
N LYS A 831 -54.19 39.98 28.02
CA LYS A 831 -54.51 39.41 26.71
C LYS A 831 -56.01 39.43 26.49
N ASP A 832 -56.47 39.91 25.33
CA ASP A 832 -57.87 39.77 24.93
C ASP A 832 -58.13 38.41 24.24
N LYS A 833 -59.32 37.83 24.43
CA LYS A 833 -59.66 36.47 23.96
C LYS A 833 -59.66 36.33 22.44
N TYR A 834 -59.84 37.43 21.70
CA TYR A 834 -59.86 37.43 20.23
C TYR A 834 -58.51 37.76 19.61
N TRP A 835 -57.48 38.10 20.40
CA TRP A 835 -56.15 38.38 19.84
C TRP A 835 -55.45 37.08 19.44
N GLN A 836 -54.91 37.07 18.23
CA GLN A 836 -54.25 35.91 17.66
C GLN A 836 -52.81 35.83 18.14
N GLN A 837 -52.31 34.63 18.42
CA GLN A 837 -50.93 34.45 18.84
C GLN A 837 -49.96 34.59 17.67
N VAL A 838 -48.92 35.39 17.85
CA VAL A 838 -47.81 35.55 16.89
C VAL A 838 -46.49 35.26 17.59
N PRO A 839 -45.39 34.99 16.86
CA PRO A 839 -44.15 34.50 17.46
C PRO A 839 -43.58 35.37 18.58
N ASN A 840 -43.87 36.66 18.69
CA ASN A 840 -43.36 37.54 19.74
C ASN A 840 -44.41 38.28 20.57
N GLY A 841 -45.69 37.98 20.39
CA GLY A 841 -46.75 38.66 21.10
C GLY A 841 -48.12 38.23 20.59
N LEU A 842 -49.01 39.21 20.47
CA LEU A 842 -50.36 39.00 19.98
C LEU A 842 -50.70 39.94 18.82
N CYS A 843 -51.61 39.52 17.95
CA CYS A 843 -52.14 40.33 16.87
C CYS A 843 -53.61 40.63 17.14
N ALA A 844 -53.94 41.92 17.19
CA ALA A 844 -55.30 42.44 17.35
C ALA A 844 -56.01 42.68 16.01
N SER A 845 -55.45 42.17 14.91
CA SER A 845 -56.07 42.24 13.58
C SER A 845 -57.33 41.38 13.56
N LEU A 846 -58.39 41.90 12.93
CA LEU A 846 -59.63 41.16 12.66
C LEU A 846 -59.59 40.48 11.28
N GLY A 847 -58.45 40.50 10.60
CA GLY A 847 -58.23 39.89 9.30
C GLY A 847 -58.72 40.69 8.09
N ASN A 848 -59.36 41.84 8.33
CA ASN A 848 -59.94 42.69 7.29
C ASN A 848 -59.27 44.07 7.17
N ASP A 849 -58.17 44.29 7.87
CA ASP A 849 -57.37 45.52 7.78
C ASP A 849 -56.43 45.53 6.55
N LEU A 850 -55.91 46.72 6.24
CA LEU A 850 -54.99 46.95 5.12
C LEU A 850 -53.73 46.07 5.21
N HIS A 851 -53.20 45.84 6.42
CA HIS A 851 -52.03 44.98 6.64
C HIS A 851 -52.33 43.50 6.34
N SER A 852 -53.51 43.04 6.72
CA SER A 852 -53.99 41.67 6.45
C SER A 852 -54.31 41.46 4.98
N HIS A 853 -54.91 42.45 4.30
CA HIS A 853 -55.14 42.40 2.85
C HIS A 853 -53.83 42.39 2.05
N ALA A 854 -52.84 43.19 2.47
CA ALA A 854 -51.52 43.18 1.85
C ALA A 854 -50.82 41.82 2.02
N TYR A 855 -50.95 41.22 3.21
CA TYR A 855 -50.44 39.88 3.49
C TYR A 855 -51.17 38.79 2.69
N GLU A 856 -52.50 38.79 2.67
CA GLU A 856 -53.33 37.88 1.88
C GLU A 856 -53.02 38.00 0.40
N LYS A 857 -52.85 39.21 -0.15
CA LYS A 857 -52.47 39.39 -1.55
C LYS A 857 -51.08 38.82 -1.86
N ALA A 858 -50.12 38.99 -0.95
CA ALA A 858 -48.77 38.42 -1.10
C ALA A 858 -48.72 36.90 -0.90
N HIS A 859 -49.68 36.33 -0.16
CA HIS A 859 -49.71 34.91 0.23
C HIS A 859 -50.97 34.18 -0.25
N HIS A 860 -51.68 34.72 -1.26
CA HIS A 860 -52.98 34.20 -1.72
C HIS A 860 -52.89 32.74 -2.17
N ALA A 861 -51.80 32.37 -2.84
CA ALA A 861 -51.54 31.01 -3.26
C ALA A 861 -51.35 30.04 -2.08
N LEU A 862 -50.70 30.48 -0.99
CA LEU A 862 -50.51 29.70 0.24
C LEU A 862 -51.86 29.45 0.93
N PHE A 863 -52.72 30.48 1.02
CA PHE A 863 -54.02 30.35 1.67
C PHE A 863 -55.01 29.50 0.87
N LYS A 864 -54.91 29.53 -0.46
CA LYS A 864 -55.62 28.62 -1.35
C LYS A 864 -55.15 27.17 -1.20
N ALA A 865 -53.84 26.95 -1.07
CA ALA A 865 -53.27 25.61 -0.93
C ALA A 865 -53.58 24.96 0.44
N LEU A 866 -53.80 25.77 1.48
CA LEU A 866 -54.13 25.32 2.83
C LEU A 866 -55.65 25.32 3.13
N ASP A 867 -56.49 25.63 2.14
CA ASP A 867 -57.95 25.73 2.24
C ASP A 867 -58.43 26.65 3.37
N ILE A 868 -57.71 27.76 3.55
CA ILE A 868 -57.93 28.79 4.57
C ILE A 868 -58.09 30.18 3.93
N GLU A 869 -58.62 30.21 2.70
CA GLU A 869 -59.01 31.45 2.04
C GLU A 869 -59.96 32.24 2.95
N GLY A 870 -59.58 33.48 3.30
CA GLY A 870 -60.31 34.32 4.26
C GLY A 870 -59.96 34.09 5.73
N SER A 871 -58.83 33.41 6.05
CA SER A 871 -58.42 33.17 7.44
C SER A 871 -58.06 34.43 8.24
N GLY A 872 -57.85 35.58 7.58
CA GLY A 872 -57.54 36.82 8.28
C GLY A 872 -56.23 36.77 9.09
N ARG A 873 -55.30 35.87 8.72
CA ARG A 873 -54.03 35.65 9.44
C ARG A 873 -52.88 36.33 8.69
N CYS A 874 -52.05 37.12 9.38
CA CYS A 874 -51.04 37.97 8.74
C CYS A 874 -49.59 37.83 9.26
N ALA A 875 -49.25 36.78 10.02
CA ALA A 875 -48.08 36.82 10.91
C ALA A 875 -46.74 36.37 10.28
N ASP A 876 -45.85 37.36 10.10
CA ASP A 876 -44.38 37.21 10.06
C ASP A 876 -43.78 38.09 11.19
N PHE A 877 -42.85 37.54 11.97
CA PHE A 877 -42.22 38.18 13.13
C PHE A 877 -41.62 39.57 12.82
N ASN A 878 -40.89 39.71 11.70
CA ASN A 878 -40.18 40.97 11.38
C ASN A 878 -41.16 42.07 10.97
N ALA A 879 -42.27 41.70 10.32
CA ALA A 879 -43.32 42.64 9.96
C ALA A 879 -44.15 43.08 11.18
N CYS A 880 -44.26 42.25 12.22
CA CYS A 880 -45.09 42.55 13.39
C CYS A 880 -44.52 43.69 14.26
N LEU A 881 -43.20 43.86 14.35
CA LEU A 881 -42.56 44.95 15.12
C LEU A 881 -42.89 46.37 14.60
N TRP A 882 -43.45 46.44 13.40
CA TRP A 882 -43.80 47.68 12.69
C TRP A 882 -45.30 47.78 12.38
N CYS A 883 -46.11 46.85 12.91
CA CYS A 883 -47.54 46.73 12.61
C CYS A 883 -48.41 47.35 13.72
N GLU A 884 -49.43 48.11 13.35
CA GLU A 884 -50.34 48.77 14.30
C GLU A 884 -51.22 47.80 15.10
N HIS A 885 -51.42 46.60 14.56
CA HIS A 885 -52.22 45.55 15.18
C HIS A 885 -51.40 44.67 16.12
N TYR A 886 -50.07 44.76 16.09
CA TYR A 886 -49.21 44.00 16.99
C TYR A 886 -49.33 44.50 18.44
N ARG A 887 -49.35 43.56 19.37
CA ARG A 887 -49.44 43.77 20.81
C ARG A 887 -48.29 43.01 21.48
N GLY A 888 -47.29 43.74 21.96
CA GLY A 888 -46.27 43.18 22.83
C GLY A 888 -46.85 42.91 24.22
N ILE A 889 -46.65 41.73 24.79
CA ILE A 889 -47.12 41.43 26.15
C ILE A 889 -45.97 41.68 27.10
N ALA A 890 -46.10 42.63 28.02
CA ALA A 890 -45.07 42.96 29.01
C ALA A 890 -44.95 41.88 30.11
N ASP A 891 -44.50 40.68 29.74
CA ASP A 891 -44.17 39.59 30.65
C ASP A 891 -42.74 39.07 30.43
N ALA A 892 -42.23 38.28 31.37
CA ALA A 892 -40.84 37.80 31.37
C ALA A 892 -40.53 36.84 30.20
N GLU A 893 -41.51 36.06 29.73
CA GLU A 893 -41.32 35.09 28.66
C GLU A 893 -41.21 35.79 27.29
N HIS A 894 -42.09 36.77 27.03
CA HIS A 894 -42.02 37.57 25.81
C HIS A 894 -40.79 38.48 25.81
N ALA A 895 -40.43 39.07 26.96
CA ALA A 895 -39.19 39.82 27.08
C ALA A 895 -37.96 38.92 26.83
N TYR A 896 -37.95 37.67 27.34
CA TYR A 896 -36.89 36.69 27.07
C TYR A 896 -36.77 36.38 25.57
N ARG A 897 -37.90 36.18 24.89
CA ARG A 897 -37.93 35.94 23.45
C ARG A 897 -37.41 37.10 22.62
N VAL A 898 -37.82 38.33 22.95
CA VAL A 898 -37.40 39.56 22.26
C VAL A 898 -35.92 39.85 22.54
N MET A 899 -35.45 39.68 23.77
CA MET A 899 -34.02 39.79 24.11
C MET A 899 -33.18 38.73 23.39
N SER A 900 -33.64 37.48 23.37
CA SER A 900 -32.92 36.42 22.69
C SER A 900 -32.84 36.66 21.17
N TYR A 901 -33.82 37.32 20.57
CA TYR A 901 -33.75 37.74 19.17
C TYR A 901 -32.68 38.83 18.97
N ARG A 902 -32.63 39.84 19.85
CA ARG A 902 -31.58 40.88 19.83
C ARG A 902 -30.18 40.31 20.00
N ASP A 903 -29.99 39.49 21.03
CA ASP A 903 -28.65 39.13 21.50
C ASP A 903 -28.02 38.00 20.68
N PHE A 904 -28.81 37.24 19.93
CA PHE A 904 -28.31 36.13 19.10
C PHE A 904 -28.59 36.30 17.61
N VAL A 905 -29.81 36.68 17.21
CA VAL A 905 -30.17 36.77 15.79
C VAL A 905 -29.65 38.08 15.20
N ILE A 906 -29.95 39.22 15.81
CA ILE A 906 -29.44 40.52 15.35
C ILE A 906 -27.91 40.58 15.52
N ALA A 907 -27.35 40.06 16.61
CA ALA A 907 -25.90 40.02 16.82
C ALA A 907 -25.16 39.19 15.75
N ASP A 908 -25.71 38.04 15.33
CA ASP A 908 -25.16 37.26 14.21
C ASP A 908 -25.31 37.99 12.87
N MET A 909 -26.42 38.71 12.66
CA MET A 909 -26.59 39.57 11.49
C MET A 909 -25.52 40.67 11.46
N GLU A 910 -25.25 41.33 12.59
CA GLU A 910 -24.18 42.34 12.73
C GLU A 910 -22.80 41.75 12.44
N ALA A 911 -22.50 40.56 12.98
CA ALA A 911 -21.22 39.87 12.77
C ALA A 911 -21.03 39.39 11.31
N SER A 912 -22.11 39.21 10.56
CA SER A 912 -22.12 38.75 9.17
C SER A 912 -21.95 39.89 8.15
N ILE A 913 -21.92 41.16 8.59
CA ILE A 913 -21.68 42.32 7.73
C ILE A 913 -20.18 42.36 7.36
N GLY A 914 -19.82 41.84 6.17
CA GLY A 914 -18.45 41.88 5.64
C GLY A 914 -18.03 43.27 5.12
N GLU A 915 -16.73 43.53 4.92
CA GLU A 915 -16.18 44.83 4.51
C GLU A 915 -16.37 45.20 3.00
N SER A 916 -17.59 45.13 2.45
CA SER A 916 -17.87 45.53 1.06
C SER A 916 -18.46 46.94 0.92
N LEU A 917 -18.48 47.50 -0.30
CA LEU A 917 -18.91 48.87 -0.61
C LEU A 917 -20.41 49.16 -0.32
N ASN A 918 -21.26 48.15 -0.14
CA ASN A 918 -22.69 48.28 0.23
C ASN A 918 -22.97 48.11 1.74
N THR A 919 -21.94 48.11 2.58
CA THR A 919 -22.07 47.99 4.04
C THR A 919 -22.87 49.10 4.71
N GLY A 920 -22.97 50.28 4.10
CA GLY A 920 -23.65 51.44 4.70
C GLY A 920 -25.13 51.20 5.00
N LEU A 921 -25.88 50.71 4.01
CA LEU A 921 -27.33 50.46 4.15
C LEU A 921 -27.62 49.23 5.01
N GLN A 922 -26.77 48.18 4.93
CA GLN A 922 -26.91 47.00 5.79
C GLN A 922 -26.70 47.33 7.27
N LYS A 923 -25.66 48.11 7.57
CA LYS A 923 -25.43 48.62 8.94
C LYS A 923 -26.59 49.47 9.39
N GLU A 924 -27.14 50.31 8.52
CA GLU A 924 -28.26 51.18 8.88
C GLU A 924 -29.55 50.40 9.17
N TYR A 925 -29.91 49.40 8.36
CA TYR A 925 -31.12 48.60 8.62
C TYR A 925 -30.99 47.70 9.85
N VAL A 926 -29.82 47.09 10.06
CA VAL A 926 -29.58 46.30 11.27
C VAL A 926 -29.59 47.20 12.50
N ARG A 927 -29.05 48.41 12.40
CA ARG A 927 -29.13 49.44 13.45
C ARG A 927 -30.57 49.85 13.76
N LEU A 928 -31.39 50.12 12.73
CA LEU A 928 -32.80 50.49 12.90
C LEU A 928 -33.63 49.36 13.52
N LEU A 929 -33.39 48.12 13.11
CA LEU A 929 -34.06 46.95 13.68
C LEU A 929 -33.66 46.72 15.14
N ARG A 930 -32.36 46.85 15.46
CA ARG A 930 -31.87 46.78 16.83
C ARG A 930 -32.47 47.87 17.70
N GLN A 931 -32.43 49.11 17.23
CA GLN A 931 -33.03 50.26 17.91
C GLN A 931 -34.51 49.99 18.19
N ARG A 932 -35.24 49.45 17.21
CA ARG A 932 -36.65 49.12 17.38
C ARG A 932 -36.88 48.07 18.48
N VAL A 933 -36.07 47.02 18.51
CA VAL A 933 -36.17 45.98 19.53
C VAL A 933 -35.83 46.53 20.92
N ASP A 934 -34.83 47.42 21.02
CA ASP A 934 -34.48 48.09 22.27
C ASP A 934 -35.59 49.03 22.75
N GLU A 935 -36.26 49.76 21.85
CA GLU A 935 -37.44 50.59 22.17
C GLU A 935 -38.59 49.72 22.72
N VAL A 936 -38.86 48.57 22.09
CA VAL A 936 -39.91 47.65 22.56
C VAL A 936 -39.60 47.12 23.95
N LEU A 937 -38.35 46.69 24.21
CA LEU A 937 -37.94 46.22 25.53
C LEU A 937 -38.03 47.33 26.59
N ALA A 938 -37.66 48.57 26.25
CA ALA A 938 -37.80 49.72 27.14
C ALA A 938 -39.27 50.00 27.47
N ASP A 939 -40.16 49.97 26.48
CA ASP A 939 -41.60 50.16 26.68
C ASP A 939 -42.21 49.01 27.51
N MET A 940 -41.74 47.77 27.36
CA MET A 940 -42.15 46.63 28.21
C MET A 940 -41.78 46.86 29.67
N GLU A 941 -40.56 47.31 29.94
CA GLU A 941 -40.07 47.57 31.30
C GLU A 941 -40.81 48.76 31.95
N VAL A 942 -41.21 49.77 31.17
CA VAL A 942 -42.04 50.88 31.66
C VAL A 942 -43.43 50.40 32.07
N ILE A 943 -44.01 49.47 31.30
CA ILE A 943 -45.37 48.98 31.52
C ILE A 943 -45.44 47.91 32.62
N ASN A 944 -44.44 47.03 32.70
CA ASN A 944 -44.31 46.03 33.76
C ASN A 944 -42.88 46.01 34.31
N PRO A 945 -42.57 46.84 35.32
CA PRO A 945 -41.24 46.92 35.89
C PRO A 945 -40.73 45.56 36.41
N GLY A 946 -39.52 45.18 35.99
CA GLY A 946 -38.87 43.92 36.35
C GLY A 946 -39.05 42.78 35.35
N CYS A 947 -39.87 42.92 34.31
CA CYS A 947 -40.03 41.86 33.31
C CYS A 947 -38.75 41.62 32.51
N CYS A 948 -37.97 42.67 32.22
CA CYS A 948 -36.71 42.53 31.51
C CYS A 948 -35.62 41.90 32.39
N GLN A 949 -35.61 42.16 33.69
CA GLN A 949 -34.65 41.53 34.62
C GLN A 949 -34.87 40.02 34.73
N LEU A 950 -36.15 39.59 34.79
CA LEU A 950 -36.52 38.18 34.79
C LEU A 950 -36.18 37.50 33.46
N ALA A 951 -36.42 38.19 32.35
CA ALA A 951 -36.02 37.71 31.02
C ALA A 951 -34.51 37.51 30.89
N GLU A 952 -33.70 38.41 31.45
CA GLU A 952 -32.24 38.27 31.45
C GLU A 952 -31.79 37.07 32.30
N ALA A 953 -32.50 36.78 33.41
CA ALA A 953 -32.27 35.56 34.18
C ALA A 953 -32.60 34.30 33.37
N PHE A 954 -33.72 34.28 32.64
CA PHE A 954 -34.07 33.17 31.74
C PHE A 954 -33.03 32.98 30.63
N LEU A 955 -32.53 34.06 30.03
CA LEU A 955 -31.46 34.02 29.02
C LEU A 955 -30.17 33.40 29.57
N LYS A 956 -29.78 33.74 30.81
CA LYS A 956 -28.59 33.18 31.47
C LYS A 956 -28.74 31.69 31.80
N GLU A 957 -29.92 31.29 32.26
CA GLU A 957 -30.24 29.92 32.65
C GLU A 957 -30.40 29.00 31.44
N HIS A 958 -31.29 29.38 30.51
CA HIS A 958 -31.75 28.54 29.40
C HIS A 958 -31.02 28.78 28.07
N GLY A 959 -30.27 29.88 27.94
CA GLY A 959 -29.56 30.23 26.71
C GLY A 959 -30.46 30.89 25.68
N ILE A 960 -30.26 30.60 24.39
CA ILE A 960 -31.10 31.12 23.31
C ILE A 960 -32.53 30.57 23.44
N HIS A 961 -33.54 31.43 23.26
CA HIS A 961 -34.94 30.99 23.26
C HIS A 961 -35.16 29.95 22.14
N PRO A 962 -35.89 28.83 22.38
CA PRO A 962 -36.04 27.73 21.42
C PRO A 962 -36.46 28.16 20.01
N ASP A 963 -37.34 29.15 19.90
CA ASP A 963 -37.80 29.74 18.63
C ASP A 963 -36.66 30.25 17.73
N TRP A 964 -35.51 30.62 18.30
CA TRP A 964 -34.35 31.17 17.56
C TRP A 964 -33.22 30.17 17.33
N GLY A 965 -33.31 28.96 17.88
CA GLY A 965 -32.21 27.98 17.90
C GLY A 965 -31.66 27.58 16.53
N LEU A 966 -32.48 27.68 15.47
CA LEU A 966 -32.14 27.35 14.08
C LEU A 966 -31.59 28.54 13.27
N TYR A 967 -31.82 29.77 13.72
CA TYR A 967 -31.51 31.00 12.96
C TYR A 967 -30.17 31.64 13.37
N SER A 968 -29.59 31.21 14.49
CA SER A 968 -28.31 31.69 15.01
C SER A 968 -27.20 30.65 14.73
N THR A 969 -26.07 31.13 14.21
CA THR A 969 -24.80 30.40 14.08
C THR A 969 -24.02 30.30 15.39
N THR A 970 -24.39 31.10 16.39
CA THR A 970 -23.83 31.06 17.75
C THR A 970 -24.36 29.86 18.58
N SER A 971 -25.32 29.08 18.08
CA SER A 971 -25.97 27.97 18.80
C SER A 971 -25.24 26.61 18.75
N VAL A 972 -23.92 26.56 19.00
CA VAL A 972 -23.26 25.30 19.41
C VAL A 972 -22.18 25.54 20.46
N MET A 973 -22.60 25.93 21.66
CA MET A 973 -21.85 25.68 22.90
C MET A 973 -22.82 25.44 24.06
N ARG A 974 -23.03 24.17 24.40
CA ARG A 974 -22.92 23.63 25.76
C ARG A 974 -22.65 22.14 25.65
#